data_AF-A0A965IQI0-F1
#
_entry.id   AF-A0A965IQI0-F1
#
_cell.length_a   1.000
_cell.length_b   1.000
_cell.length_c   1.000
_cell.angle_alpha   90.00
_cell.angle_beta   90.00
_cell.angle_gamma   90.00
#
_symmetry.space_group_name_H-M   'P 1'
#
loop_
_entity.id
_entity.type
_entity.pdbx_description
1 polymer ?
#
loop_
_entity_poly.entity_id
_entity_poly.type
_entity_poly.pdbx_seq_one_letter_code
_entity_poly.pdbx_strand_id
1 'polypeptide(L)'
;MASTWSDLKIELIGTGDQSGTWGSTTNSNLGNDVLGAAIAGSADVAFSSADVTVTLTDTVAAQTARNLRLNLTGTTGGARNLILGSGCQIEKPYLINNGTADTITVKNTTGTGIAVPAGKSMWVYNNGTNVVDAVTHLTSLTLGSALPVASGGTGITSFGSGVATWLGTPSSANLASAMTDETGTGLLVFGTSPSLTTPKVITSINDTNGNELIGLTATGSAVNEITVANAATGNAPTISATGGDTDVGITLTPKGTGRTTVTQLTTTSPRVLTAINDTNGNELIGVTATGSAVNEITVANAATGNNPVISATGGDTNIGITLTPKGTGAVKLSGLSYPTADGTANQVIKTNGSGVLSFATVVTSPGGTDTQVQFNDSGSFGGDAGLTYNKTTDTLSVNGITVGRGAGAVSTNTAVGASALAANTTGANNTAVGASALAANTTGVNNTALGSGALDVNTTASNNTAVGLNALGGNITGSDNTAVGSTALRVSTGDYNTAIGSAALFTVTSGSNNTAVGYGVLYSNTASNNTAIGYQALNANNTGSGNVAIGVNSLLVNTTGSSNSAQGNGSLRFNTTGSNNAAFGTETLFSNTTGASNVAVGYQALYANTTASNNTAIGHAALTANTTGANNTAVGYQALTANTAGNENVAVGYQAFAANNAAGNSGSFGTAVGFQALKSATAGQNTAVGRMALQALTTGSSNTAVGVNANYSGTTGGSNVAMGDTALFSTTTGSNNTAIGGAALYNNSTASENTAVGFQALYSNTTGASNVAVGYRAGFLITTGTNKTVIGYSAAVGSVTGSHEIVIGSGITGQGADYFTFGSSGNLVYNQFTANATFTRSSDERLKTDIKNANIGLEFIKNVRPVSYKWKPSYEVPQELFMHYNEENQMDLDVVMHGFIAQNVKQALEATNSENCGVWVTERDGTQGVSREMFIVPLVKAVQELSAQVEALKAEIATLKGA
;
A
#
# COMPACT_ATOMS: atom_id res chain seq x y z
N MET A 1 -28.32 1.02 -12.80
CA MET A 1 -27.84 1.68 -14.03
C MET A 1 -28.19 0.79 -15.21
N ALA A 2 -28.44 1.35 -16.39
CA ALA A 2 -28.69 0.55 -17.59
C ALA A 2 -27.35 0.01 -18.13
N SER A 3 -27.13 -1.30 -18.04
CA SER A 3 -26.02 -1.96 -18.73
C SER A 3 -26.42 -2.26 -20.18
N THR A 4 -25.63 -1.76 -21.13
CA THR A 4 -25.77 -2.11 -22.54
C THR A 4 -25.03 -3.42 -22.81
N TRP A 5 -25.77 -4.44 -23.23
CA TRP A 5 -25.24 -5.75 -23.53
C TRP A 5 -24.69 -5.80 -24.96
N SER A 6 -23.59 -6.52 -25.15
CA SER A 6 -23.19 -7.00 -26.48
C SER A 6 -24.10 -8.16 -26.93
N ASP A 7 -24.16 -8.44 -28.24
CA ASP A 7 -24.96 -9.56 -28.79
C ASP A 7 -24.55 -10.94 -28.23
N LEU A 8 -23.35 -11.05 -27.64
CA LEU A 8 -22.82 -12.24 -26.97
C LEU A 8 -23.11 -12.29 -25.45
N LYS A 9 -23.89 -11.33 -24.92
CA LYS A 9 -24.17 -11.15 -23.48
C LYS A 9 -22.94 -11.01 -22.58
N ILE A 10 -21.79 -10.64 -23.12
CA ILE A 10 -20.62 -10.30 -22.32
C ILE A 10 -20.77 -8.84 -21.88
N GLU A 11 -20.79 -8.61 -20.57
CA GLU A 11 -20.89 -7.28 -19.95
C GLU A 11 -19.57 -6.53 -20.11
N LEU A 12 -19.62 -5.37 -20.77
CA LEU A 12 -18.47 -4.46 -20.87
C LEU A 12 -18.42 -3.58 -19.61
N ILE A 13 -17.62 -4.00 -18.62
CA ILE A 13 -17.45 -3.24 -17.38
C ILE A 13 -16.61 -1.99 -17.65
N GLY A 14 -17.28 -0.83 -17.67
CA GLY A 14 -16.63 0.48 -17.81
C GLY A 14 -15.84 0.87 -16.55
N THR A 15 -14.52 0.70 -16.62
CA THR A 15 -13.47 1.29 -15.75
C THR A 15 -13.54 1.01 -14.24
N GLY A 16 -12.59 0.18 -13.76
CA GLY A 16 -12.36 -0.12 -12.34
C GLY A 16 -11.13 -1.03 -12.15
N ASP A 17 -10.67 -1.20 -10.91
CA ASP A 17 -9.31 -1.64 -10.51
C ASP A 17 -8.94 -3.14 -10.76
N GLN A 18 -9.49 -3.77 -11.80
CA GLN A 18 -8.93 -4.98 -12.44
C GLN A 18 -8.47 -4.73 -13.89
N SER A 19 -8.24 -3.46 -14.24
CA SER A 19 -7.61 -3.02 -15.49
C SER A 19 -6.16 -3.51 -15.62
N GLY A 20 -5.98 -4.80 -15.95
CA GLY A 20 -4.69 -5.42 -16.26
C GLY A 20 -4.48 -6.85 -15.74
N THR A 21 -5.31 -7.35 -14.81
CA THR A 21 -5.05 -8.65 -14.17
C THR A 21 -6.32 -9.48 -14.05
N TRP A 22 -6.41 -10.58 -14.81
CA TRP A 22 -7.51 -11.54 -14.72
C TRP A 22 -7.41 -12.33 -13.40
N GLY A 23 -8.27 -12.03 -12.42
CA GLY A 23 -8.35 -12.78 -11.16
C GLY A 23 -8.81 -14.23 -11.37
N SER A 24 -8.17 -15.18 -10.68
CA SER A 24 -8.37 -16.63 -10.84
C SER A 24 -9.62 -17.21 -10.17
N THR A 25 -10.66 -16.40 -9.94
CA THR A 25 -11.96 -16.83 -9.37
C THR A 25 -13.04 -16.90 -10.45
N THR A 26 -13.79 -18.00 -10.44
CA THR A 26 -14.75 -18.38 -11.47
C THR A 26 -15.90 -17.37 -11.61
N ASN A 27 -15.91 -16.63 -12.72
CA ASN A 27 -17.09 -15.89 -13.16
C ASN A 27 -18.19 -16.88 -13.56
N SER A 28 -19.25 -16.98 -12.74
CA SER A 28 -20.39 -17.88 -12.94
C SER A 28 -21.08 -17.69 -14.30
N ASN A 29 -21.00 -16.48 -14.87
CA ASN A 29 -21.68 -16.12 -16.12
C ASN A 29 -21.00 -16.72 -17.37
N LEU A 30 -19.72 -17.13 -17.27
CA LEU A 30 -19.03 -17.81 -18.37
C LEU A 30 -19.41 -19.30 -18.48
N GLY A 31 -19.75 -19.96 -17.36
CA GLY A 31 -19.86 -21.41 -17.28
C GLY A 31 -21.11 -22.00 -17.94
N ASN A 32 -22.28 -21.40 -17.73
CA ASN A 32 -23.57 -21.91 -18.25
C ASN A 32 -24.16 -21.07 -19.39
N ASP A 33 -24.17 -19.74 -19.28
CA ASP A 33 -24.89 -18.91 -20.26
C ASP A 33 -24.07 -18.65 -21.54
N VAL A 34 -22.78 -18.32 -21.43
CA VAL A 34 -21.92 -18.06 -22.62
C VAL A 34 -21.52 -19.36 -23.31
N LEU A 35 -21.08 -20.38 -22.54
CA LEU A 35 -20.78 -21.72 -23.08
C LEU A 35 -22.04 -22.46 -23.57
N GLY A 36 -23.19 -22.25 -22.93
CA GLY A 36 -24.49 -22.80 -23.37
C GLY A 36 -25.05 -22.08 -24.60
N ALA A 37 -24.76 -20.80 -24.81
CA ALA A 37 -25.13 -20.11 -26.05
C ALA A 37 -24.27 -20.55 -27.25
N ALA A 38 -22.98 -20.87 -27.02
CA ALA A 38 -22.05 -21.31 -28.06
C ALA A 38 -22.25 -22.77 -28.53
N ILE A 39 -23.05 -23.57 -27.80
CA ILE A 39 -23.30 -24.99 -28.10
C ILE A 39 -24.81 -25.19 -28.35
N ALA A 40 -25.19 -25.70 -29.53
CA ALA A 40 -26.59 -25.81 -30.00
C ALA A 40 -27.46 -26.79 -29.21
N GLY A 41 -26.81 -27.65 -28.42
CA GLY A 41 -27.38 -28.81 -27.74
C GLY A 41 -26.37 -29.95 -27.68
N SER A 42 -26.79 -31.06 -27.08
CA SER A 42 -26.05 -32.32 -27.08
C SER A 42 -26.88 -33.45 -27.67
N ALA A 43 -26.25 -34.32 -28.45
CA ALA A 43 -26.85 -35.56 -28.92
C ALA A 43 -26.00 -36.76 -28.47
N ASP A 44 -26.66 -37.80 -28.00
CA ASP A 44 -26.01 -39.04 -27.56
C ASP A 44 -26.00 -40.04 -28.72
N VAL A 45 -24.83 -40.63 -28.99
CA VAL A 45 -24.62 -41.59 -30.08
C VAL A 45 -24.20 -42.92 -29.47
N ALA A 46 -25.09 -43.90 -29.53
CA ALA A 46 -24.86 -45.22 -28.97
C ALA A 46 -24.16 -46.15 -29.99
N PHE A 47 -23.03 -46.73 -29.58
CA PHE A 47 -22.31 -47.79 -30.30
C PHE A 47 -22.68 -49.18 -29.76
N SER A 48 -22.62 -50.18 -30.65
CA SER A 48 -22.88 -51.59 -30.32
C SER A 48 -21.78 -52.53 -30.82
N SER A 49 -21.54 -52.58 -32.13
CA SER A 49 -20.45 -53.40 -32.71
C SER A 49 -19.94 -52.95 -34.08
N ALA A 50 -20.60 -51.98 -34.73
CA ALA A 50 -20.27 -51.45 -36.06
C ALA A 50 -20.00 -49.94 -36.03
N ASP A 51 -19.51 -49.41 -37.15
CA ASP A 51 -19.39 -47.96 -37.38
C ASP A 51 -20.78 -47.29 -37.43
N VAL A 52 -20.90 -46.09 -36.87
CA VAL A 52 -22.18 -45.37 -36.76
C VAL A 52 -22.15 -44.12 -37.62
N THR A 53 -23.16 -43.94 -38.48
CA THR A 53 -23.32 -42.72 -39.30
C THR A 53 -24.36 -41.79 -38.68
N VAL A 54 -23.96 -40.57 -38.36
CA VAL A 54 -24.82 -39.53 -37.77
C VAL A 54 -25.30 -38.58 -38.87
N THR A 55 -26.63 -38.48 -39.03
CA THR A 55 -27.27 -37.54 -39.95
C THR A 55 -28.07 -36.52 -39.15
N LEU A 56 -27.60 -35.28 -39.11
CA LEU A 56 -28.28 -34.14 -38.49
C LEU A 56 -28.96 -33.33 -39.60
N THR A 57 -30.21 -32.91 -39.37
CA THR A 57 -30.99 -32.18 -40.37
C THR A 57 -30.82 -30.68 -40.18
N ASP A 58 -29.80 -30.10 -40.82
CA ASP A 58 -29.47 -28.67 -40.75
C ASP A 58 -30.01 -27.97 -42.02
N THR A 59 -31.20 -27.35 -41.92
CA THR A 59 -32.02 -26.99 -43.10
C THR A 59 -31.93 -25.54 -43.57
N VAL A 60 -31.17 -24.66 -42.90
CA VAL A 60 -31.13 -23.22 -43.27
C VAL A 60 -29.73 -22.62 -43.14
N ALA A 61 -29.15 -22.21 -44.27
CA ALA A 61 -27.81 -21.61 -44.39
C ALA A 61 -27.69 -20.17 -43.82
N ALA A 62 -28.54 -19.78 -42.86
CA ALA A 62 -28.70 -18.40 -42.38
C ALA A 62 -28.80 -18.24 -40.86
N GLN A 63 -28.45 -19.26 -40.06
CA GLN A 63 -28.26 -19.09 -38.61
C GLN A 63 -26.78 -19.11 -38.23
N THR A 64 -26.36 -18.06 -37.54
CA THR A 64 -25.00 -17.88 -37.03
C THR A 64 -24.71 -18.89 -35.92
N ALA A 65 -23.72 -19.75 -36.17
CA ALA A 65 -22.89 -20.50 -35.23
C ALA A 65 -23.51 -20.95 -33.89
N ARG A 66 -23.91 -22.23 -33.81
CA ARG A 66 -23.94 -22.97 -32.54
C ARG A 66 -23.33 -24.37 -32.75
N ASN A 67 -22.28 -24.69 -32.01
CA ASN A 67 -21.51 -25.94 -32.17
C ASN A 67 -22.27 -27.11 -31.55
N LEU A 68 -22.17 -28.35 -32.05
CA LEU A 68 -22.88 -29.49 -31.43
C LEU A 68 -21.94 -30.35 -30.58
N ARG A 69 -22.39 -30.73 -29.38
CA ARG A 69 -21.74 -31.75 -28.54
C ARG A 69 -22.28 -33.14 -28.88
N LEU A 70 -21.40 -34.08 -29.20
CA LEU A 70 -21.75 -35.50 -29.37
C LEU A 70 -21.17 -36.32 -28.22
N ASN A 71 -22.02 -36.96 -27.42
CA ASN A 71 -21.57 -37.91 -26.41
C ASN A 71 -21.62 -39.33 -26.98
N LEU A 72 -20.47 -39.97 -27.11
CA LEU A 72 -20.39 -41.33 -27.62
C LEU A 72 -20.53 -42.29 -26.44
N THR A 73 -21.48 -43.21 -26.51
CA THR A 73 -21.84 -44.13 -25.41
C THR A 73 -22.04 -45.55 -25.93
N GLY A 74 -22.21 -46.52 -25.02
CA GLY A 74 -22.37 -47.93 -25.39
C GLY A 74 -21.05 -48.69 -25.44
N THR A 75 -21.14 -49.97 -25.80
CA THR A 75 -19.99 -50.88 -25.84
C THR A 75 -19.43 -50.95 -27.25
N THR A 76 -18.11 -50.93 -27.36
CA THR A 76 -17.38 -51.07 -28.62
C THR A 76 -16.53 -52.33 -28.56
N GLY A 77 -16.41 -53.02 -29.70
CA GLY A 77 -15.60 -54.23 -29.83
C GLY A 77 -14.26 -53.91 -30.48
N GLY A 78 -13.50 -52.98 -29.91
CA GLY A 78 -12.31 -52.35 -30.51
C GLY A 78 -12.64 -51.09 -31.30
N ALA A 79 -11.61 -50.48 -31.89
CA ALA A 79 -11.70 -49.20 -32.61
C ALA A 79 -12.81 -49.19 -33.70
N ARG A 80 -13.57 -48.08 -33.79
CA ARG A 80 -14.66 -47.86 -34.74
C ARG A 80 -14.63 -46.43 -35.29
N ASN A 81 -15.37 -46.19 -36.37
CA ASN A 81 -15.56 -44.87 -36.94
C ASN A 81 -16.93 -44.29 -36.56
N LEU A 82 -16.93 -43.00 -36.19
CA LEU A 82 -18.12 -42.14 -36.20
C LEU A 82 -18.12 -41.38 -37.54
N ILE A 83 -19.08 -41.70 -38.41
CA ILE A 83 -19.18 -41.09 -39.73
C ILE A 83 -20.17 -39.92 -39.68
N LEU A 84 -19.70 -38.71 -39.98
CA LEU A 84 -20.53 -37.54 -40.17
C LEU A 84 -21.18 -37.63 -41.56
N GLY A 85 -22.49 -37.90 -41.59
CA GLY A 85 -23.30 -38.03 -42.80
C GLY A 85 -23.50 -36.70 -43.52
N SER A 86 -24.17 -36.71 -44.68
CA SER A 86 -24.26 -35.56 -45.60
C SER A 86 -24.79 -34.26 -44.96
N GLY A 87 -25.73 -34.32 -44.02
CA GLY A 87 -26.22 -33.14 -43.28
C GLY A 87 -25.22 -32.55 -42.27
N CYS A 88 -24.11 -33.23 -42.01
CA CYS A 88 -23.08 -32.87 -41.03
C CYS A 88 -21.77 -32.36 -41.69
N GLN A 89 -21.70 -32.39 -43.03
CA GLN A 89 -20.52 -32.10 -43.85
C GLN A 89 -20.42 -30.60 -44.19
N ILE A 90 -20.47 -29.77 -43.16
CA ILE A 90 -20.35 -28.31 -43.25
C ILE A 90 -19.04 -27.91 -42.53
N GLU A 91 -18.41 -26.82 -42.96
CA GLU A 91 -17.20 -26.25 -42.35
C GLU A 91 -17.48 -25.74 -40.92
N LYS A 92 -17.45 -26.63 -39.92
CA LYS A 92 -17.77 -26.32 -38.52
C LYS A 92 -17.09 -27.26 -37.51
N PRO A 93 -16.76 -26.76 -36.30
CA PRO A 93 -16.22 -27.58 -35.23
C PRO A 93 -17.30 -28.33 -34.43
N TYR A 94 -16.93 -29.51 -33.94
CA TYR A 94 -17.76 -30.38 -33.09
C TYR A 94 -17.01 -30.70 -31.79
N LEU A 95 -17.74 -30.73 -30.67
CA LEU A 95 -17.20 -31.21 -29.39
C LEU A 95 -17.56 -32.69 -29.23
N ILE A 96 -16.58 -33.57 -29.40
CA ILE A 96 -16.76 -35.02 -29.27
C ILE A 96 -16.34 -35.43 -27.88
N ASN A 97 -17.26 -36.02 -27.12
CA ASN A 97 -17.02 -36.58 -25.80
C ASN A 97 -17.12 -38.12 -25.89
N ASN A 98 -15.97 -38.80 -25.96
CA ASN A 98 -15.94 -40.26 -26.10
C ASN A 98 -16.06 -40.95 -24.74
N GLY A 99 -17.27 -41.35 -24.36
CA GLY A 99 -17.57 -42.16 -23.18
C GLY A 99 -17.55 -43.67 -23.42
N THR A 100 -17.13 -44.13 -24.60
CA THR A 100 -16.93 -45.57 -24.89
C THR A 100 -15.58 -46.06 -24.35
N ALA A 101 -15.40 -47.38 -24.32
CA ALA A 101 -14.17 -48.01 -23.82
C ALA A 101 -12.99 -47.98 -24.82
N ASP A 102 -13.25 -47.72 -26.11
CA ASP A 102 -12.24 -47.70 -27.18
C ASP A 102 -12.04 -46.31 -27.78
N THR A 103 -10.94 -46.13 -28.51
CA THR A 103 -10.70 -44.95 -29.35
C THR A 103 -11.65 -44.95 -30.57
N ILE A 104 -12.35 -43.84 -30.81
CA ILE A 104 -13.27 -43.67 -31.93
C ILE A 104 -12.74 -42.64 -32.92
N THR A 105 -12.66 -43.01 -34.19
CA THR A 105 -12.22 -42.11 -35.27
C THR A 105 -13.40 -41.36 -35.85
N VAL A 106 -13.43 -40.03 -35.69
CA VAL A 106 -14.49 -39.18 -36.23
C VAL A 106 -14.09 -38.68 -37.62
N LYS A 107 -14.93 -38.92 -38.63
CA LYS A 107 -14.61 -38.66 -40.04
C LYS A 107 -15.84 -38.39 -40.91
N ASN A 108 -15.64 -37.84 -42.11
CA ASN A 108 -16.66 -37.86 -43.17
C ASN A 108 -16.57 -39.17 -43.96
N THR A 109 -17.56 -39.48 -44.79
CA THR A 109 -17.70 -40.75 -45.52
C THR A 109 -16.44 -41.20 -46.28
N THR A 110 -15.68 -40.25 -46.84
CA THR A 110 -14.44 -40.49 -47.61
C THR A 110 -13.17 -39.99 -46.92
N GLY A 111 -13.27 -39.48 -45.69
CA GLY A 111 -12.17 -38.85 -44.97
C GLY A 111 -11.32 -39.82 -44.13
N THR A 112 -10.09 -39.40 -43.80
CA THR A 112 -9.21 -40.14 -42.87
C THR A 112 -9.63 -39.98 -41.40
N GLY A 113 -10.15 -38.80 -41.03
CA GLY A 113 -10.63 -38.48 -39.70
C GLY A 113 -9.58 -38.22 -38.62
N ILE A 114 -10.10 -37.95 -37.42
CA ILE A 114 -9.36 -37.74 -36.18
C ILE A 114 -9.75 -38.81 -35.16
N ALA A 115 -8.76 -39.46 -34.55
CA ALA A 115 -8.96 -40.40 -33.45
C ALA A 115 -9.21 -39.67 -32.12
N VAL A 116 -10.33 -39.96 -31.46
CA VAL A 116 -10.69 -39.45 -30.12
C VAL A 116 -10.55 -40.59 -29.10
N PRO A 117 -9.54 -40.58 -28.22
CA PRO A 117 -9.30 -41.67 -27.27
C PRO A 117 -10.45 -41.89 -26.28
N ALA A 118 -10.53 -43.11 -25.74
CA ALA A 118 -11.51 -43.47 -24.71
C ALA A 118 -11.43 -42.53 -23.49
N GLY A 119 -12.60 -42.10 -22.99
CA GLY A 119 -12.71 -41.20 -21.84
C GLY A 119 -12.22 -39.76 -22.09
N LYS A 120 -11.98 -39.35 -23.34
CA LYS A 120 -11.51 -37.99 -23.69
C LYS A 120 -12.59 -37.18 -24.41
N SER A 121 -12.57 -35.88 -24.15
CA SER A 121 -13.29 -34.87 -24.91
C SER A 121 -12.32 -34.11 -25.81
N MET A 122 -12.66 -33.93 -27.09
CA MET A 122 -11.84 -33.23 -28.08
C MET A 122 -12.70 -32.33 -28.97
N TRP A 123 -12.20 -31.13 -29.25
CA TRP A 123 -12.77 -30.25 -30.28
C TRP A 123 -12.18 -30.66 -31.62
N VAL A 124 -13.02 -31.15 -32.55
CA VAL A 124 -12.59 -31.57 -33.89
C VAL A 124 -13.21 -30.69 -34.96
N TYR A 125 -12.43 -30.25 -35.94
CA TYR A 125 -12.92 -29.43 -37.05
C TYR A 125 -13.23 -30.26 -38.28
N ASN A 126 -14.48 -30.21 -38.74
CA ASN A 126 -14.88 -30.73 -40.05
C ASN A 126 -14.73 -29.61 -41.07
N ASN A 127 -13.91 -29.81 -42.11
CA ASN A 127 -13.76 -28.84 -43.21
C ASN A 127 -14.70 -29.13 -44.39
N GLY A 128 -15.87 -29.73 -44.12
CA GLY A 128 -16.83 -30.18 -45.14
C GLY A 128 -16.43 -31.46 -45.87
N THR A 129 -15.13 -31.71 -46.12
CA THR A 129 -14.65 -32.89 -46.86
C THR A 129 -14.03 -33.96 -45.96
N ASN A 130 -13.38 -33.58 -44.86
CA ASN A 130 -12.82 -34.46 -43.85
C ASN A 130 -12.83 -33.78 -42.46
N VAL A 131 -12.64 -34.57 -41.40
CA VAL A 131 -12.32 -34.05 -40.06
C VAL A 131 -10.80 -33.99 -39.97
N VAL A 132 -10.24 -32.79 -39.85
CA VAL A 132 -8.82 -32.51 -40.20
C VAL A 132 -7.97 -31.94 -39.07
N ASP A 133 -8.59 -31.37 -38.04
CA ASP A 133 -7.86 -30.72 -36.93
C ASP A 133 -8.54 -31.02 -35.59
N ALA A 134 -7.76 -31.02 -34.51
CA ALA A 134 -8.14 -31.52 -33.20
C ALA A 134 -7.46 -30.75 -32.05
N VAL A 135 -8.19 -29.82 -31.44
CA VAL A 135 -7.68 -29.05 -30.29
C VAL A 135 -7.85 -29.88 -29.02
N THR A 136 -6.72 -30.38 -28.52
CA THR A 136 -6.62 -31.12 -27.24
C THR A 136 -6.22 -30.20 -26.08
N HIS A 137 -5.43 -29.16 -26.35
CA HIS A 137 -5.00 -28.13 -25.40
C HIS A 137 -4.84 -26.78 -26.10
N LEU A 138 -4.99 -25.68 -25.35
CA LEU A 138 -4.97 -24.30 -25.89
C LEU A 138 -3.65 -23.92 -26.59
N THR A 139 -2.57 -24.67 -26.32
CA THR A 139 -1.24 -24.48 -26.91
C THR A 139 -1.09 -25.02 -28.34
N SER A 140 -2.08 -25.73 -28.89
CA SER A 140 -2.02 -26.24 -30.27
C SER A 140 -2.48 -25.24 -31.34
N LEU A 141 -2.77 -23.99 -30.96
CA LEU A 141 -3.33 -22.98 -31.85
C LEU A 141 -2.24 -22.12 -32.52
N THR A 142 -1.73 -22.54 -33.68
CA THR A 142 -0.87 -21.69 -34.53
C THR A 142 -1.70 -20.84 -35.48
N LEU A 143 -1.81 -19.54 -35.19
CA LEU A 143 -2.40 -18.56 -36.10
C LEU A 143 -1.45 -18.26 -37.27
N GLY A 144 -1.97 -18.35 -38.49
CA GLY A 144 -1.19 -18.28 -39.71
C GLY A 144 -0.83 -16.87 -40.18
N SER A 145 0.35 -16.80 -40.82
CA SER A 145 0.77 -15.82 -41.85
C SER A 145 0.73 -14.30 -41.57
N ALA A 146 1.94 -13.72 -41.60
CA ALA A 146 2.29 -12.30 -41.86
C ALA A 146 1.93 -11.28 -40.76
N LEU A 147 2.86 -10.42 -40.31
CA LEU A 147 3.65 -9.49 -41.15
C LEU A 147 5.14 -9.34 -40.68
N PRO A 148 6.04 -8.82 -41.56
CA PRO A 148 7.50 -8.71 -41.35
C PRO A 148 7.85 -7.45 -40.51
N VAL A 149 9.09 -7.18 -40.06
CA VAL A 149 10.38 -7.15 -40.78
C VAL A 149 11.57 -7.46 -39.86
N ALA A 150 12.58 -8.12 -40.41
CA ALA A 150 13.93 -8.19 -39.86
C ALA A 150 14.91 -7.42 -40.75
N SER A 151 15.71 -6.52 -40.16
CA SER A 151 17.06 -6.13 -40.63
C SER A 151 17.64 -5.01 -39.76
N GLY A 152 18.73 -5.28 -39.03
CA GLY A 152 19.43 -4.32 -38.17
C GLY A 152 19.30 -4.66 -36.67
N GLY A 153 20.43 -4.79 -35.98
CA GLY A 153 20.46 -4.99 -34.52
C GLY A 153 20.15 -3.70 -33.73
N THR A 154 20.00 -3.73 -32.41
CA THR A 154 20.35 -4.77 -31.42
C THR A 154 19.41 -4.74 -30.20
N GLY A 155 19.28 -5.87 -29.49
CA GLY A 155 18.80 -5.90 -28.10
C GLY A 155 17.56 -6.77 -27.81
N ILE A 156 17.78 -7.93 -27.20
CA ILE A 156 16.77 -8.71 -26.48
C ILE A 156 17.27 -8.95 -25.05
N THR A 157 16.41 -8.79 -24.06
CA THR A 157 16.58 -9.27 -22.68
C THR A 157 15.22 -9.85 -22.22
N SER A 158 15.09 -11.03 -21.63
CA SER A 158 16.05 -11.86 -20.87
C SER A 158 15.90 -13.38 -21.13
N PHE A 159 16.68 -14.21 -20.41
CA PHE A 159 17.06 -15.58 -20.79
C PHE A 159 16.49 -16.70 -19.90
N GLY A 160 16.38 -17.92 -20.45
CA GLY A 160 16.04 -19.16 -19.71
C GLY A 160 16.91 -20.37 -20.07
N SER A 161 17.67 -20.88 -19.08
CA SER A 161 18.22 -22.24 -18.90
C SER A 161 18.82 -23.07 -20.06
N GLY A 162 19.28 -22.47 -21.16
CA GLY A 162 20.16 -23.13 -22.17
C GLY A 162 21.67 -22.98 -21.91
N VAL A 163 22.06 -22.33 -20.81
CA VAL A 163 23.41 -21.78 -20.61
C VAL A 163 24.34 -22.80 -19.92
N ALA A 164 24.80 -23.80 -20.67
CA ALA A 164 25.83 -24.75 -20.21
C ALA A 164 26.95 -25.02 -21.23
N THR A 165 26.93 -24.39 -22.41
CA THR A 165 27.96 -24.55 -23.46
C THR A 165 28.41 -23.24 -24.12
N TRP A 166 27.98 -22.08 -23.60
CA TRP A 166 28.33 -20.78 -24.20
C TRP A 166 28.38 -19.64 -23.16
N LEU A 167 29.34 -19.70 -22.22
CA LEU A 167 29.87 -18.54 -21.46
C LEU A 167 31.09 -18.92 -20.58
N GLY A 168 32.13 -19.47 -21.22
CA GLY A 168 33.45 -19.67 -20.63
C GLY A 168 34.53 -19.02 -21.47
N THR A 169 34.97 -17.82 -21.09
CA THR A 169 36.05 -17.00 -21.69
C THR A 169 35.87 -16.50 -23.14
N PRO A 170 35.80 -15.18 -23.38
CA PRO A 170 35.95 -14.60 -24.72
C PRO A 170 37.42 -14.31 -25.02
N SER A 171 38.09 -15.19 -25.78
CA SER A 171 39.33 -14.83 -26.47
C SER A 171 39.03 -14.32 -27.89
N SER A 172 39.76 -13.28 -28.28
CA SER A 172 39.66 -12.61 -29.57
C SER A 172 39.96 -13.55 -30.76
N ALA A 173 38.99 -13.72 -31.66
CA ALA A 173 39.20 -14.31 -32.99
C ALA A 173 38.13 -13.88 -34.01
N ASN A 174 36.85 -13.94 -33.65
CA ASN A 174 35.75 -13.93 -34.63
C ASN A 174 35.11 -12.57 -34.94
N LEU A 175 35.74 -11.45 -34.56
CA LEU A 175 35.34 -10.10 -35.02
C LEU A 175 36.29 -9.54 -36.10
N ALA A 176 37.41 -10.22 -36.37
CA ALA A 176 38.42 -9.77 -37.33
C ALA A 176 38.09 -10.11 -38.81
N SER A 177 37.01 -10.86 -39.06
CA SER A 177 36.60 -11.31 -40.41
C SER A 177 35.31 -10.64 -40.93
N ALA A 178 34.85 -9.57 -40.28
CA ALA A 178 33.60 -8.85 -40.63
C ALA A 178 33.82 -7.39 -41.08
N MET A 179 35.06 -6.96 -41.32
CA MET A 179 35.39 -5.64 -41.89
C MET A 179 36.57 -5.75 -42.86
N THR A 180 36.32 -6.16 -44.10
CA THR A 180 37.32 -6.22 -45.18
C THR A 180 36.78 -5.81 -46.56
N ASP A 181 36.10 -4.67 -46.62
CA ASP A 181 36.17 -3.60 -47.65
C ASP A 181 35.23 -2.46 -47.13
N GLU A 182 35.30 -1.20 -47.54
CA GLU A 182 36.00 -0.53 -48.64
C GLU A 182 36.90 0.64 -48.16
N THR A 183 37.53 1.35 -49.10
CA THR A 183 38.57 2.36 -48.86
C THR A 183 38.04 3.73 -48.41
N GLY A 184 38.69 4.34 -47.40
CA GLY A 184 38.85 5.81 -47.32
C GLY A 184 38.23 6.53 -46.12
N THR A 185 39.11 7.12 -45.29
CA THR A 185 38.88 8.35 -44.49
C THR A 185 37.50 8.57 -43.84
N GLY A 186 37.32 8.07 -42.61
CA GLY A 186 36.09 8.29 -41.82
C GLY A 186 36.35 8.27 -40.31
N LEU A 187 37.08 9.26 -39.80
CA LEU A 187 37.43 9.36 -38.38
C LEU A 187 36.20 9.71 -37.51
N LEU A 188 35.65 8.75 -36.77
CA LEU A 188 34.66 9.00 -35.70
C LEU A 188 35.15 8.44 -34.37
N VAL A 189 35.88 9.29 -33.66
CA VAL A 189 36.27 9.21 -32.25
C VAL A 189 35.84 10.59 -31.68
N PHE A 190 35.33 10.78 -30.46
CA PHE A 190 35.70 10.11 -29.22
C PHE A 190 34.53 10.00 -28.23
N GLY A 191 34.56 8.92 -27.45
CA GLY A 191 34.15 8.99 -26.04
C GLY A 191 35.37 9.31 -25.17
N THR A 192 35.21 10.29 -24.28
CA THR A 192 36.06 10.61 -23.10
C THR A 192 37.56 10.88 -23.32
N SER A 193 37.93 12.17 -23.28
CA SER A 193 39.25 12.59 -22.76
C SER A 193 39.23 12.61 -21.23
N PRO A 194 40.36 12.28 -20.58
CA PRO A 194 41.07 13.31 -19.85
C PRO A 194 42.50 13.53 -20.37
N SER A 195 42.79 14.78 -20.73
CA SER A 195 44.12 15.39 -20.70
C SER A 195 44.66 15.42 -19.25
N LEU A 196 45.97 15.44 -18.94
CA LEU A 196 47.18 15.48 -19.77
C LEU A 196 48.38 15.07 -18.87
N THR A 197 49.26 14.16 -19.30
CA THR A 197 50.68 14.15 -18.86
C THR A 197 51.56 13.51 -19.92
N THR A 198 52.54 14.29 -20.39
CA THR A 198 53.62 13.97 -21.35
C THR A 198 53.23 13.49 -22.76
N PRO A 199 53.71 14.16 -23.84
CA PRO A 199 53.49 13.70 -25.21
C PRO A 199 54.42 12.53 -25.55
N LYS A 200 53.86 11.34 -25.76
CA LYS A 200 54.62 10.19 -26.27
C LYS A 200 54.82 10.36 -27.78
N VAL A 201 56.00 10.87 -28.15
CA VAL A 201 56.48 10.94 -29.54
C VAL A 201 56.52 9.53 -30.14
N ILE A 202 55.93 9.36 -31.32
CA ILE A 202 56.13 8.17 -32.16
C ILE A 202 57.48 8.33 -32.85
N THR A 203 58.46 7.49 -32.50
CA THR A 203 59.85 7.66 -32.94
C THR A 203 60.18 6.98 -34.27
N SER A 204 59.34 6.04 -34.75
CA SER A 204 59.49 5.46 -36.08
C SER A 204 58.16 4.93 -36.66
N ILE A 205 58.11 4.80 -37.99
CA ILE A 205 57.12 3.97 -38.72
C ILE A 205 57.90 2.91 -39.49
N ASN A 206 57.53 1.64 -39.34
CA ASN A 206 58.15 0.50 -40.03
C ASN A 206 57.15 -0.14 -41.01
N ASP A 207 57.63 -0.83 -42.05
CA ASP A 207 56.77 -1.65 -42.91
C ASP A 207 56.46 -3.03 -42.31
N THR A 208 55.62 -3.80 -43.00
CA THR A 208 55.21 -5.17 -42.65
C THR A 208 56.35 -6.20 -42.64
N ASN A 209 57.58 -5.85 -43.04
CA ASN A 209 58.77 -6.69 -42.91
C ASN A 209 59.70 -6.25 -41.76
N GLY A 210 59.29 -5.22 -40.98
CA GLY A 210 59.98 -4.78 -39.78
C GLY A 210 61.08 -3.74 -40.01
N ASN A 211 61.29 -3.26 -41.24
CA ASN A 211 62.28 -2.23 -41.54
C ASN A 211 61.69 -0.83 -41.35
N GLU A 212 62.50 0.10 -40.84
CA GLU A 212 62.13 1.49 -40.59
C GLU A 212 61.97 2.27 -41.91
N LEU A 213 60.77 2.78 -42.17
CA LEU A 213 60.43 3.62 -43.33
C LEU A 213 60.49 5.12 -43.04
N ILE A 214 60.26 5.51 -41.78
CA ILE A 214 60.35 6.91 -41.33
C ILE A 214 60.95 6.94 -39.93
N GLY A 215 62.18 7.45 -39.82
CA GLY A 215 62.78 7.89 -38.56
C GLY A 215 62.82 9.42 -38.50
N LEU A 216 62.39 10.02 -37.39
CA LEU A 216 62.31 11.48 -37.23
C LEU A 216 63.01 11.96 -35.95
N THR A 217 64.23 12.45 -36.12
CA THR A 217 64.96 13.19 -35.06
C THR A 217 64.57 14.67 -35.11
N ALA A 218 63.81 15.13 -34.12
CA ALA A 218 63.44 16.54 -34.03
C ALA A 218 64.50 17.35 -33.27
N THR A 219 65.27 18.17 -33.99
CA THR A 219 65.92 19.38 -33.43
C THR A 219 65.50 20.59 -34.25
N GLY A 220 65.22 21.70 -33.57
CA GLY A 220 64.52 22.84 -34.17
C GLY A 220 65.33 23.64 -35.21
N SER A 221 64.57 24.29 -36.09
CA SER A 221 64.98 25.27 -37.12
C SER A 221 65.57 24.73 -38.43
N ALA A 222 65.02 25.25 -39.54
CA ALA A 222 65.46 25.21 -40.94
C ALA A 222 65.25 23.93 -41.79
N VAL A 223 64.23 24.01 -42.67
CA VAL A 223 64.23 23.76 -44.13
C VAL A 223 64.98 22.54 -44.72
N ASN A 224 64.18 21.67 -45.37
CA ASN A 224 64.42 20.79 -46.53
C ASN A 224 65.66 19.86 -46.57
N GLU A 225 65.39 18.55 -46.50
CA GLU A 225 65.92 17.59 -47.48
C GLU A 225 64.83 16.55 -47.79
N ILE A 226 64.62 16.22 -49.08
CA ILE A 226 63.72 15.14 -49.51
C ILE A 226 64.55 14.14 -50.31
N THR A 227 64.84 13.00 -49.70
CA THR A 227 65.60 11.91 -50.33
C THR A 227 64.70 10.72 -50.55
N VAL A 228 64.35 10.45 -51.81
CA VAL A 228 63.54 9.28 -52.21
C VAL A 228 64.48 8.17 -52.69
N ALA A 229 64.54 7.07 -51.94
CA ALA A 229 65.22 5.84 -52.36
C ALA A 229 64.27 4.65 -52.20
N ASN A 230 64.01 3.92 -53.29
CA ASN A 230 63.41 2.59 -53.23
C ASN A 230 64.50 1.55 -53.51
N ALA A 231 64.70 0.61 -52.58
CA ALA A 231 65.75 -0.38 -52.62
C ALA A 231 65.28 -1.72 -53.22
N ALA A 232 65.17 -1.79 -54.55
CA ALA A 232 65.25 -3.06 -55.28
C ALA A 232 65.50 -2.83 -56.79
N THR A 233 66.41 -3.62 -57.38
CA THR A 233 66.83 -3.61 -58.80
C THR A 233 67.63 -2.38 -59.25
N GLY A 234 68.88 -2.61 -59.67
CA GLY A 234 69.85 -1.54 -59.94
C GLY A 234 69.68 -0.85 -61.29
N ASN A 235 68.71 0.07 -61.40
CA ASN A 235 68.74 1.23 -62.30
C ASN A 235 67.80 2.32 -61.77
N ALA A 236 68.25 3.58 -61.78
CA ALA A 236 67.57 4.68 -61.12
C ALA A 236 66.46 5.34 -61.99
N PRO A 237 65.42 5.92 -61.37
CA PRO A 237 64.75 7.11 -61.86
C PRO A 237 65.46 8.36 -61.33
N THR A 238 66.33 8.97 -62.14
CA THR A 238 66.86 10.32 -61.92
C THR A 238 65.77 11.37 -62.14
N ILE A 239 65.68 12.39 -61.26
CA ILE A 239 65.44 13.77 -61.69
C ILE A 239 66.40 14.71 -60.93
N SER A 240 66.82 15.74 -61.64
CA SER A 240 67.63 16.91 -61.27
C SER A 240 67.04 17.74 -60.08
N ALA A 241 67.75 18.73 -59.52
CA ALA A 241 68.96 19.39 -60.00
C ALA A 241 69.97 19.65 -58.88
N THR A 242 71.25 19.41 -59.16
CA THR A 242 72.38 19.72 -58.27
C THR A 242 73.38 20.61 -59.01
N GLY A 243 73.80 21.69 -58.35
CA GLY A 243 74.72 22.69 -58.90
C GLY A 243 74.03 24.04 -59.09
N GLY A 244 74.59 25.08 -58.48
CA GLY A 244 74.08 26.44 -58.61
C GLY A 244 74.41 27.02 -59.98
N ASP A 245 73.47 26.90 -60.92
CA ASP A 245 73.31 27.83 -62.04
C ASP A 245 71.82 28.10 -62.32
N THR A 246 71.54 29.12 -63.10
CA THR A 246 70.43 30.05 -62.83
C THR A 246 69.25 29.98 -63.81
N ASP A 247 69.38 29.26 -64.93
CA ASP A 247 68.32 29.06 -65.92
C ASP A 247 68.33 27.61 -66.47
N VAL A 248 67.30 26.80 -66.19
CA VAL A 248 67.09 25.51 -66.89
C VAL A 248 65.62 25.28 -67.25
N GLY A 249 65.28 25.53 -68.52
CA GLY A 249 64.01 25.09 -69.12
C GLY A 249 64.07 23.66 -69.66
N ILE A 250 62.94 22.95 -69.64
CA ILE A 250 62.82 21.54 -70.04
C ILE A 250 62.11 21.42 -71.40
N THR A 251 62.62 20.63 -72.34
CA THR A 251 61.83 20.04 -73.46
C THR A 251 62.43 18.69 -73.91
N LEU A 252 61.62 17.83 -74.55
CA LEU A 252 61.74 16.37 -74.53
C LEU A 252 61.89 15.69 -75.92
N THR A 253 62.37 14.43 -75.89
CA THR A 253 62.06 13.29 -76.80
C THR A 253 62.55 13.35 -78.27
N PRO A 254 62.70 12.20 -79.00
CA PRO A 254 62.19 10.84 -78.73
C PRO A 254 63.22 9.66 -78.83
N LYS A 255 62.75 8.44 -78.49
CA LYS A 255 63.46 7.16 -78.68
C LYS A 255 63.40 6.69 -80.15
N GLY A 256 64.53 6.70 -80.86
CA GLY A 256 64.67 6.15 -82.20
C GLY A 256 65.90 6.73 -82.91
N THR A 257 66.26 6.25 -84.11
CA THR A 257 67.45 6.71 -84.86
C THR A 257 67.33 8.11 -85.48
N GLY A 258 66.36 8.92 -85.03
CA GLY A 258 66.31 10.36 -85.28
C GLY A 258 67.27 11.10 -84.35
N ARG A 259 68.19 11.88 -84.93
CA ARG A 259 69.28 12.58 -84.22
C ARG A 259 68.76 13.69 -83.30
N THR A 260 69.37 13.83 -82.12
CA THR A 260 69.51 15.14 -81.45
C THR A 260 70.89 15.22 -80.83
N THR A 261 71.53 16.39 -80.87
CA THR A 261 72.94 16.58 -80.51
C THR A 261 73.06 17.79 -79.59
N VAL A 262 73.74 17.65 -78.45
CA VAL A 262 74.42 18.74 -77.73
C VAL A 262 75.80 18.24 -77.31
N THR A 263 76.79 19.11 -77.41
CA THR A 263 78.23 18.79 -77.44
C THR A 263 78.97 19.25 -76.19
N GLN A 264 79.75 18.32 -75.60
CA GLN A 264 81.04 18.56 -74.92
C GLN A 264 81.11 19.45 -73.66
N LEU A 265 82.05 19.24 -72.73
CA LEU A 265 82.80 18.01 -72.38
C LEU A 265 83.33 18.14 -70.94
N THR A 266 83.64 16.99 -70.36
CA THR A 266 84.22 16.75 -69.05
C THR A 266 85.66 17.26 -68.87
N THR A 267 85.92 17.82 -67.68
CA THR A 267 87.05 17.53 -66.75
C THR A 267 88.53 17.78 -67.15
N THR A 268 89.22 18.43 -66.17
CA THR A 268 90.61 18.17 -65.70
C THR A 268 91.80 18.36 -66.66
N SER A 269 92.52 19.47 -66.45
CA SER A 269 93.97 19.62 -66.12
C SER A 269 95.03 18.63 -66.66
N PRO A 270 96.35 19.01 -66.77
CA PRO A 270 96.96 20.36 -66.79
C PRO A 270 98.08 20.54 -67.87
N ARG A 271 98.66 21.76 -67.99
CA ARG A 271 100.13 22.08 -68.12
C ARG A 271 100.46 23.32 -68.99
N VAL A 272 100.91 24.38 -68.30
CA VAL A 272 102.09 25.24 -68.58
C VAL A 272 102.60 25.37 -70.03
N LEU A 273 102.52 26.59 -70.60
CA LEU A 273 103.67 27.24 -71.27
C LEU A 273 103.54 28.78 -71.36
N THR A 274 104.69 29.41 -71.56
CA THR A 274 105.11 30.82 -71.47
C THR A 274 104.36 31.90 -72.27
N ALA A 275 104.48 33.13 -71.75
CA ALA A 275 104.04 34.45 -72.22
C ALA A 275 103.85 34.70 -73.73
N ILE A 276 102.88 35.57 -74.03
CA ILE A 276 102.69 36.25 -75.32
C ILE A 276 102.79 37.77 -75.07
N ASN A 277 103.73 38.43 -75.73
CA ASN A 277 103.87 39.90 -75.72
C ASN A 277 103.09 40.52 -76.88
N ASP A 278 102.73 41.80 -76.77
CA ASP A 278 102.12 42.53 -77.88
C ASP A 278 103.15 42.99 -78.93
N THR A 279 102.67 43.50 -80.06
CA THR A 279 103.50 43.93 -81.20
C THR A 279 104.38 45.15 -80.91
N ASN A 280 104.23 45.78 -79.75
CA ASN A 280 105.05 46.90 -79.29
C ASN A 280 106.06 46.49 -78.20
N GLY A 281 106.21 45.18 -77.95
CA GLY A 281 107.22 44.64 -77.03
C GLY A 281 106.87 44.78 -75.55
N ASN A 282 105.63 45.12 -75.22
CA ASN A 282 105.16 45.17 -73.84
C ASN A 282 104.64 43.80 -73.38
N GLU A 283 104.99 43.43 -72.15
CA GLU A 283 104.61 42.18 -71.50
C GLU A 283 103.17 42.27 -70.98
N LEU A 284 102.22 41.65 -71.70
CA LEU A 284 100.80 41.71 -71.34
C LEU A 284 100.36 40.60 -70.36
N ILE A 285 101.15 39.52 -70.23
CA ILE A 285 100.86 38.39 -69.32
C ILE A 285 102.16 37.83 -68.72
N GLY A 286 102.55 38.36 -67.55
CA GLY A 286 103.53 37.73 -66.67
C GLY A 286 102.87 36.65 -65.80
N VAL A 287 103.23 35.37 -65.99
CA VAL A 287 102.61 34.24 -65.27
C VAL A 287 103.49 33.79 -64.09
N THR A 288 103.10 34.19 -62.87
CA THR A 288 103.55 33.52 -61.64
C THR A 288 102.52 32.48 -61.23
N ALA A 289 102.91 31.21 -61.18
CA ALA A 289 101.97 30.10 -61.07
C ALA A 289 101.26 30.02 -59.70
N THR A 290 99.93 30.10 -59.70
CA THR A 290 99.05 29.75 -58.58
C THR A 290 97.96 28.78 -59.05
N GLY A 291 97.82 27.65 -58.36
CA GLY A 291 96.88 26.59 -58.75
C GLY A 291 95.56 26.69 -58.00
N SER A 292 94.49 26.96 -58.75
CA SER A 292 93.06 26.85 -58.36
C SER A 292 92.56 27.76 -57.22
N ALA A 293 91.68 28.75 -57.43
CA ALA A 293 91.22 29.38 -58.67
C ALA A 293 90.65 30.79 -58.36
N VAL A 294 90.96 31.79 -59.19
CA VAL A 294 90.32 33.13 -59.33
C VAL A 294 90.10 33.90 -58.00
N ASN A 295 91.05 34.69 -57.51
CA ASN A 295 91.43 36.05 -57.95
C ASN A 295 90.30 37.09 -58.03
N GLU A 296 90.40 38.07 -57.13
CA GLU A 296 89.77 39.40 -57.10
C GLU A 296 89.07 39.91 -58.38
N ILE A 297 87.74 40.05 -58.33
CA ILE A 297 86.96 40.75 -59.37
C ILE A 297 86.90 42.24 -59.05
N THR A 298 87.71 43.04 -59.75
CA THR A 298 87.57 44.50 -59.80
C THR A 298 86.61 44.90 -60.93
N VAL A 299 85.45 45.46 -60.58
CA VAL A 299 84.47 45.94 -61.58
C VAL A 299 84.80 47.38 -61.99
N ALA A 300 85.37 47.56 -63.18
CA ALA A 300 85.57 48.87 -63.80
C ALA A 300 84.31 49.30 -64.59
N ASN A 301 83.88 50.55 -64.41
CA ASN A 301 82.72 51.13 -65.07
C ASN A 301 83.01 51.46 -66.55
N ALA A 302 82.24 50.87 -67.48
CA ALA A 302 82.18 51.29 -68.87
C ALA A 302 80.70 51.45 -69.29
N ALA A 303 80.37 52.61 -69.88
CA ALA A 303 79.00 53.08 -70.08
C ALA A 303 78.08 52.13 -70.86
N THR A 304 76.97 51.69 -70.25
CA THR A 304 75.71 51.28 -70.96
C THR A 304 74.47 51.12 -70.07
N GLY A 305 74.51 51.43 -68.77
CA GLY A 305 73.30 51.68 -67.98
C GLY A 305 72.61 50.48 -67.31
N ASN A 306 73.23 49.29 -67.28
CA ASN A 306 72.79 48.15 -66.47
C ASN A 306 73.70 47.94 -65.25
N ASN A 307 73.13 47.47 -64.14
CA ASN A 307 73.88 47.18 -62.91
C ASN A 307 74.78 45.93 -63.07
N PRO A 308 75.95 45.88 -62.40
CA PRO A 308 76.79 44.69 -62.40
C PRO A 308 76.12 43.54 -61.63
N VAL A 309 76.07 42.36 -62.24
CA VAL A 309 75.64 41.12 -61.60
C VAL A 309 76.87 40.42 -61.01
N ILE A 310 76.82 40.10 -59.73
CA ILE A 310 77.81 39.22 -59.07
C ILE A 310 77.17 37.84 -59.00
N SER A 311 77.53 36.95 -59.93
CA SER A 311 77.12 35.55 -59.95
C SER A 311 78.32 34.66 -59.62
N ALA A 312 78.12 33.71 -58.72
CA ALA A 312 79.07 32.63 -58.45
C ALA A 312 78.40 31.31 -58.82
N THR A 313 79.06 30.55 -59.71
CA THR A 313 78.46 29.39 -60.37
C THR A 313 79.23 28.14 -59.98
N GLY A 314 78.68 27.36 -59.05
CA GLY A 314 79.35 26.22 -58.40
C GLY A 314 78.51 25.68 -57.25
N GLY A 315 78.66 24.39 -56.93
CA GLY A 315 77.72 23.64 -56.07
C GLY A 315 77.75 23.91 -54.56
N ASP A 316 78.40 24.97 -54.07
CA ASP A 316 78.45 25.30 -52.65
C ASP A 316 77.18 26.03 -52.20
N THR A 317 76.43 25.45 -51.27
CA THR A 317 75.18 26.02 -50.70
C THR A 317 75.39 27.19 -49.74
N ASN A 318 76.64 27.57 -49.47
CA ASN A 318 77.02 28.45 -48.36
C ASN A 318 78.07 29.49 -48.81
N ILE A 319 77.71 30.24 -49.86
CA ILE A 319 78.44 31.44 -50.29
C ILE A 319 78.10 32.60 -49.34
N GLY A 320 79.02 32.87 -48.40
CA GLY A 320 78.93 34.04 -47.52
C GLY A 320 79.27 35.33 -48.26
N ILE A 321 78.26 36.00 -48.84
CA ILE A 321 78.45 37.30 -49.49
C ILE A 321 78.44 38.43 -48.44
N THR A 322 79.61 38.79 -47.94
CA THR A 322 79.78 39.95 -47.04
C THR A 322 79.82 41.26 -47.83
N LEU A 323 78.65 41.86 -48.06
CA LEU A 323 78.53 43.19 -48.66
C LEU A 323 78.72 44.28 -47.60
N THR A 324 79.96 44.69 -47.34
CA THR A 324 80.26 45.83 -46.47
C THR A 324 80.20 47.14 -47.27
N PRO A 325 79.17 48.01 -47.09
CA PRO A 325 79.14 49.30 -47.76
C PRO A 325 80.27 50.18 -47.22
N LYS A 326 81.04 50.81 -48.12
CA LYS A 326 82.15 51.70 -47.77
C LYS A 326 81.64 53.12 -47.43
N GLY A 327 80.70 53.20 -46.50
CA GLY A 327 80.02 54.44 -46.07
C GLY A 327 78.61 54.19 -45.51
N THR A 328 77.89 55.27 -45.19
CA THR A 328 76.55 55.24 -44.56
C THR A 328 75.39 54.83 -45.47
N GLY A 329 75.67 54.24 -46.64
CA GLY A 329 74.66 53.80 -47.60
C GLY A 329 74.19 52.37 -47.34
N ALA A 330 72.87 52.15 -47.36
CA ALA A 330 72.29 50.80 -47.25
C ALA A 330 72.47 49.98 -48.53
N VAL A 331 72.72 48.68 -48.38
CA VAL A 331 72.78 47.72 -49.49
C VAL A 331 71.37 47.47 -50.03
N LYS A 332 71.14 47.79 -51.32
CA LYS A 332 69.88 47.46 -52.02
C LYS A 332 70.01 46.11 -52.74
N LEU A 333 69.20 45.15 -52.34
CA LEU A 333 68.99 43.89 -53.07
C LEU A 333 67.92 44.10 -54.14
N SER A 334 68.27 43.96 -55.42
CA SER A 334 67.33 44.13 -56.53
C SER A 334 66.34 42.97 -56.62
N GLY A 335 65.05 43.29 -56.71
CA GLY A 335 63.95 42.31 -56.74
C GLY A 335 62.92 42.51 -55.63
N LEU A 336 63.28 43.22 -54.55
CA LEU A 336 62.37 43.65 -53.50
C LEU A 336 62.35 45.18 -53.39
N SER A 337 61.21 45.78 -53.70
CA SER A 337 60.99 47.21 -53.44
C SER A 337 60.65 47.41 -51.97
N TYR A 338 61.61 47.90 -51.18
CA TYR A 338 61.39 48.33 -49.80
C TYR A 338 60.66 49.68 -49.75
N PRO A 339 59.85 49.95 -48.72
CA PRO A 339 59.25 51.28 -48.51
C PRO A 339 60.35 52.34 -48.40
N THR A 340 60.18 53.48 -49.07
CA THR A 340 61.17 54.57 -49.10
C THR A 340 61.07 55.54 -47.92
N ALA A 341 60.22 55.25 -46.94
CA ALA A 341 60.04 55.99 -45.70
C ALA A 341 59.84 54.99 -44.56
N ASP A 342 60.34 55.32 -43.36
CA ASP A 342 60.14 54.49 -42.18
C ASP A 342 58.65 54.33 -41.84
N GLY A 343 58.29 53.13 -41.39
CA GLY A 343 56.96 52.86 -40.88
C GLY A 343 56.71 53.61 -39.57
N THR A 344 55.47 54.02 -39.35
CA THR A 344 55.04 54.47 -38.02
C THR A 344 55.08 53.30 -37.02
N ALA A 345 55.14 53.60 -35.72
CA ALA A 345 55.14 52.57 -34.68
C ALA A 345 53.94 51.61 -34.86
N ASN A 346 54.17 50.31 -34.63
CA ASN A 346 53.21 49.22 -34.81
C ASN A 346 52.81 48.89 -36.28
N GLN A 347 53.62 49.29 -37.26
CA GLN A 347 53.53 48.75 -38.63
C GLN A 347 54.52 47.59 -38.82
N VAL A 348 54.13 46.58 -39.60
CA VAL A 348 55.00 45.47 -40.02
C VAL A 348 55.18 45.47 -41.53
N ILE A 349 56.34 45.01 -42.01
CA ILE A 349 56.61 44.87 -43.44
C ILE A 349 55.90 43.62 -43.96
N LYS A 350 55.02 43.78 -44.94
CA LYS A 350 54.28 42.70 -45.60
C LYS A 350 54.62 42.68 -47.08
N THR A 351 54.78 41.50 -47.66
CA THR A 351 54.81 41.30 -49.12
C THR A 351 53.39 41.22 -49.65
N ASN A 352 53.14 41.80 -50.82
CA ASN A 352 51.87 41.63 -51.55
C ASN A 352 51.81 40.34 -52.40
N GLY A 353 52.80 39.45 -52.26
CA GLY A 353 52.94 38.23 -53.07
C GLY A 353 53.61 38.45 -54.44
N SER A 354 53.89 39.70 -54.83
CA SER A 354 54.54 40.06 -56.11
C SER A 354 55.90 40.76 -55.94
N GLY A 355 56.57 40.56 -54.80
CA GLY A 355 57.89 41.14 -54.51
C GLY A 355 57.90 42.61 -54.07
N VAL A 356 56.74 43.25 -53.87
CA VAL A 356 56.68 44.60 -53.30
C VAL A 356 56.50 44.50 -51.78
N LEU A 357 57.42 45.11 -51.03
CA LEU A 357 57.35 45.19 -49.57
C LEU A 357 56.71 46.51 -49.17
N SER A 358 55.70 46.44 -48.31
CA SER A 358 54.97 47.62 -47.82
C SER A 358 54.90 47.62 -46.29
N PHE A 359 55.07 48.78 -45.66
CA PHE A 359 54.65 48.96 -44.27
C PHE A 359 53.13 48.93 -44.24
N ALA A 360 52.58 47.89 -43.64
CA ALA A 360 51.15 47.77 -43.48
C ALA A 360 50.88 47.67 -41.98
N THR A 361 50.03 48.59 -41.51
CA THR A 361 49.56 48.64 -40.12
C THR A 361 49.10 47.27 -39.69
N VAL A 362 49.48 46.87 -38.47
CA VAL A 362 48.80 45.77 -37.80
C VAL A 362 47.38 46.25 -37.57
N VAL A 363 46.39 45.65 -38.23
CA VAL A 363 44.98 45.90 -37.95
C VAL A 363 44.69 45.20 -36.63
N THR A 364 45.03 45.84 -35.52
CA THR A 364 44.25 45.68 -34.30
C THR A 364 42.84 46.17 -34.60
N SER A 365 41.84 45.51 -34.00
CA SER A 365 40.43 45.81 -34.27
C SER A 365 40.09 47.28 -33.96
N PRO A 366 39.08 47.89 -34.61
CA PRO A 366 38.79 49.31 -34.42
C PRO A 366 38.43 49.62 -32.95
N GLY A 367 39.33 50.30 -32.25
CA GLY A 367 39.11 50.90 -30.93
C GLY A 367 39.24 49.95 -29.73
N GLY A 368 40.46 49.79 -29.21
CA GLY A 368 40.71 49.20 -27.89
C GLY A 368 42.19 48.87 -27.64
N THR A 369 42.77 49.41 -26.56
CA THR A 369 44.15 49.09 -26.11
C THR A 369 44.16 47.97 -25.07
N ASP A 370 43.28 46.99 -25.20
CA ASP A 370 43.13 45.89 -24.23
C ASP A 370 43.83 44.62 -24.74
N THR A 371 44.52 43.91 -23.85
CA THR A 371 45.20 42.64 -24.14
C THR A 371 44.25 41.43 -24.09
N GLN A 372 42.94 41.70 -24.13
CA GLN A 372 41.86 40.72 -24.24
C GLN A 372 41.02 41.01 -25.49
N VAL A 373 40.69 39.95 -26.23
CA VAL A 373 39.92 40.07 -27.48
C VAL A 373 38.45 40.40 -27.15
N GLN A 374 38.11 41.69 -27.21
CA GLN A 374 36.71 42.14 -27.09
C GLN A 374 36.03 42.15 -28.47
N PHE A 375 34.91 41.43 -28.60
CA PHE A 375 34.17 41.27 -29.86
C PHE A 375 33.20 42.43 -30.08
N ASN A 376 33.66 43.46 -30.78
CA ASN A 376 32.89 44.69 -30.95
C ASN A 376 31.79 44.63 -32.02
N ASP A 377 31.66 43.58 -32.82
CA ASP A 377 30.62 43.42 -33.85
C ASP A 377 30.07 41.98 -33.92
N SER A 378 28.85 41.84 -34.43
CA SER A 378 28.21 40.53 -34.65
C SER A 378 28.80 39.84 -35.87
N GLY A 379 29.21 38.57 -35.75
CA GLY A 379 29.84 37.84 -36.86
C GLY A 379 30.26 36.41 -36.52
N SER A 380 30.58 35.64 -37.58
CA SER A 380 31.15 34.29 -37.48
C SER A 380 32.66 34.35 -37.22
N PHE A 381 33.14 33.47 -36.35
CA PHE A 381 34.55 33.33 -36.02
C PHE A 381 35.29 32.62 -37.14
N GLY A 382 36.20 33.32 -37.83
CA GLY A 382 37.11 32.71 -38.81
C GLY A 382 36.43 32.12 -40.06
N GLY A 383 35.14 32.39 -40.29
CA GLY A 383 34.35 31.78 -41.35
C GLY A 383 33.71 30.43 -40.98
N ASP A 384 33.87 29.96 -39.74
CA ASP A 384 33.15 28.80 -39.25
C ASP A 384 31.69 29.19 -38.94
N ALA A 385 30.76 28.68 -39.76
CA ALA A 385 29.33 28.94 -39.59
C ALA A 385 28.77 28.40 -38.25
N GLY A 386 29.48 27.46 -37.61
CA GLY A 386 29.12 26.94 -36.29
C GLY A 386 29.30 27.96 -35.16
N LEU A 387 30.23 28.91 -35.26
CA LEU A 387 30.62 29.78 -34.15
C LEU A 387 30.34 31.26 -34.47
N THR A 388 29.33 31.86 -33.84
CA THR A 388 28.87 33.23 -34.15
C THR A 388 28.56 34.04 -32.90
N TYR A 389 29.07 35.27 -32.76
CA TYR A 389 28.65 36.20 -31.70
C TYR A 389 27.56 37.16 -32.20
N ASN A 390 26.57 37.45 -31.35
CA ASN A 390 25.55 38.48 -31.58
C ASN A 390 25.61 39.53 -30.47
N LYS A 391 26.04 40.73 -30.85
CA LYS A 391 26.18 41.90 -29.97
C LYS A 391 24.85 42.44 -29.45
N THR A 392 23.77 42.33 -30.23
CA THR A 392 22.45 42.89 -29.86
C THR A 392 21.80 42.12 -28.71
N THR A 393 22.07 40.82 -28.60
CA THR A 393 21.59 39.93 -27.53
C THR A 393 22.66 39.61 -26.48
N ASP A 394 23.92 39.99 -26.72
CA ASP A 394 25.09 39.59 -25.93
C ASP A 394 25.16 38.07 -25.75
N THR A 395 25.22 37.36 -26.87
CA THR A 395 25.20 35.88 -26.93
C THR A 395 26.20 35.32 -27.94
N LEU A 396 26.94 34.29 -27.52
CA LEU A 396 27.73 33.42 -28.38
C LEU A 396 26.89 32.21 -28.81
N SER A 397 26.81 31.91 -30.10
CA SER A 397 26.21 30.70 -30.65
C SER A 397 27.31 29.70 -31.01
N VAL A 398 27.21 28.46 -30.54
CA VAL A 398 28.11 27.35 -30.85
C VAL A 398 27.29 26.19 -31.40
N ASN A 399 27.38 25.93 -32.71
CA ASN A 399 26.56 24.95 -33.44
C ASN A 399 25.05 25.06 -33.15
N GLY A 400 24.55 26.29 -33.00
CA GLY A 400 23.15 26.61 -32.67
C GLY A 400 22.82 26.64 -31.17
N ILE A 401 23.76 26.26 -30.29
CA ILE A 401 23.63 26.44 -28.84
C ILE A 401 23.91 27.90 -28.51
N THR A 402 22.89 28.66 -28.10
CA THR A 402 23.08 30.03 -27.59
C THR A 402 23.65 29.98 -26.17
N VAL A 403 24.73 30.72 -25.90
CA VAL A 403 25.38 30.90 -24.61
C VAL A 403 25.48 32.41 -24.34
N GLY A 404 24.79 32.91 -23.32
CA GLY A 404 24.79 34.35 -23.01
C GLY A 404 23.58 34.78 -22.19
N ARG A 405 22.99 35.92 -22.50
CA ARG A 405 21.92 36.56 -21.69
C ARG A 405 20.48 36.39 -22.24
N GLY A 406 20.34 35.78 -23.41
CA GLY A 406 19.05 35.65 -24.11
C GLY A 406 18.57 36.96 -24.74
N ALA A 407 17.29 37.03 -25.11
CA ALA A 407 16.72 38.26 -25.62
C ALA A 407 16.65 39.36 -24.53
N GLY A 408 16.67 40.63 -24.97
CA GLY A 408 16.74 41.79 -24.09
C GLY A 408 18.11 42.01 -23.42
N ALA A 409 19.07 41.08 -23.57
CA ALA A 409 20.45 41.18 -23.08
C ALA A 409 20.57 41.56 -21.58
N VAL A 410 19.68 41.07 -20.72
CA VAL A 410 19.66 41.41 -19.28
C VAL A 410 20.84 40.74 -18.55
N SER A 411 21.64 41.52 -17.81
CA SER A 411 22.95 41.10 -17.25
C SER A 411 22.91 39.98 -16.24
N THR A 412 21.77 39.77 -15.61
CA THR A 412 21.57 38.77 -14.56
C THR A 412 21.07 37.44 -15.09
N ASN A 413 20.85 37.30 -16.40
CA ASN A 413 20.34 36.09 -17.01
C ASN A 413 21.46 35.16 -17.50
N THR A 414 21.22 33.86 -17.40
CA THR A 414 22.04 32.80 -18.01
C THR A 414 21.18 32.04 -19.00
N ALA A 415 21.54 32.05 -20.29
CA ALA A 415 20.90 31.30 -21.36
C ALA A 415 21.91 30.34 -21.99
N VAL A 416 21.62 29.03 -22.00
CA VAL A 416 22.46 27.96 -22.56
C VAL A 416 21.59 26.94 -23.31
N GLY A 417 21.41 27.10 -24.61
CA GLY A 417 20.59 26.21 -25.45
C GLY A 417 20.05 26.88 -26.71
N ALA A 418 19.49 26.10 -27.63
CA ALA A 418 18.74 26.65 -28.76
C ALA A 418 17.43 27.28 -28.25
N SER A 419 17.13 28.53 -28.65
CA SER A 419 15.92 29.28 -28.25
C SER A 419 15.71 29.47 -26.73
N ALA A 420 16.75 29.34 -25.92
CA ALA A 420 16.68 29.65 -24.49
C ALA A 420 16.48 31.17 -24.28
N LEU A 421 15.48 31.57 -23.47
CA LEU A 421 15.12 32.98 -23.22
C LEU A 421 14.87 33.82 -24.51
N ALA A 422 14.27 33.21 -25.54
CA ALA A 422 14.10 33.83 -26.87
C ALA A 422 13.16 35.06 -26.91
N ALA A 423 12.15 35.14 -26.03
CA ALA A 423 11.18 36.25 -25.98
C ALA A 423 11.42 37.27 -24.85
N ASN A 424 12.53 37.15 -24.11
CA ASN A 424 12.82 37.97 -22.94
C ASN A 424 12.99 39.45 -23.27
N THR A 425 12.28 40.33 -22.54
CA THR A 425 12.33 41.79 -22.72
C THR A 425 12.94 42.46 -21.50
N THR A 426 12.37 42.25 -20.31
CA THR A 426 12.86 42.84 -19.05
C THR A 426 13.02 41.83 -17.92
N GLY A 427 12.74 40.54 -18.16
CA GLY A 427 12.93 39.48 -17.17
C GLY A 427 14.40 39.35 -16.75
N ALA A 428 14.64 39.30 -15.44
CA ALA A 428 15.95 39.36 -14.80
C ALA A 428 16.18 38.17 -13.84
N ASN A 429 17.44 37.87 -13.54
CA ASN A 429 17.90 36.75 -12.69
C ASN A 429 17.41 35.37 -13.17
N ASN A 430 17.15 35.20 -14.47
CA ASN A 430 16.63 33.96 -15.03
C ASN A 430 17.77 33.04 -15.50
N THR A 431 17.72 31.76 -15.11
CA THR A 431 18.61 30.70 -15.61
C THR A 431 17.84 29.79 -16.54
N ALA A 432 18.25 29.66 -17.80
CA ALA A 432 17.60 28.86 -18.83
C ALA A 432 18.65 27.97 -19.53
N VAL A 433 18.61 26.66 -19.26
CA VAL A 433 19.59 25.69 -19.77
C VAL A 433 18.85 24.52 -20.42
N GLY A 434 18.96 24.39 -21.74
CA GLY A 434 18.22 23.42 -22.55
C GLY A 434 17.51 24.07 -23.74
N ALA A 435 17.09 23.26 -24.70
CA ALA A 435 16.35 23.75 -25.87
C ALA A 435 14.97 24.29 -25.45
N SER A 436 14.65 25.51 -25.91
CA SER A 436 13.42 26.25 -25.57
C SER A 436 13.16 26.49 -24.08
N ALA A 437 14.16 26.38 -23.20
CA ALA A 437 14.00 26.72 -21.79
C ALA A 437 13.64 28.20 -21.61
N LEU A 438 12.55 28.51 -20.89
CA LEU A 438 12.00 29.87 -20.74
C LEU A 438 11.79 30.62 -22.07
N ALA A 439 11.45 29.91 -23.17
CA ALA A 439 11.37 30.51 -24.51
C ALA A 439 10.40 31.70 -24.61
N ALA A 440 9.22 31.63 -23.98
CA ALA A 440 8.20 32.68 -24.02
C ALA A 440 8.30 33.74 -22.91
N ASN A 441 9.27 33.65 -21.99
CA ASN A 441 9.33 34.54 -20.82
C ASN A 441 9.60 35.97 -21.25
N THR A 442 8.66 36.90 -21.02
CA THR A 442 8.83 38.31 -21.38
C THR A 442 9.35 39.13 -20.21
N THR A 443 8.68 39.05 -19.06
CA THR A 443 8.94 39.91 -17.89
C THR A 443 9.12 39.15 -16.57
N GLY A 444 8.91 37.83 -16.55
CA GLY A 444 9.09 37.01 -15.35
C GLY A 444 10.55 37.04 -14.85
N VAL A 445 10.74 37.02 -13.53
CA VAL A 445 12.06 37.15 -12.87
C VAL A 445 12.39 35.97 -11.96
N ASN A 446 13.68 35.79 -11.65
CA ASN A 446 14.21 34.78 -10.73
C ASN A 446 13.83 33.32 -11.07
N ASN A 447 13.53 33.01 -12.34
CA ASN A 447 13.15 31.66 -12.75
C ASN A 447 14.39 30.80 -13.07
N THR A 448 14.40 29.54 -12.66
CA THR A 448 15.41 28.55 -13.04
C THR A 448 14.74 27.46 -13.89
N ALA A 449 15.23 27.24 -15.11
CA ALA A 449 14.75 26.24 -16.04
C ALA A 449 15.95 25.42 -16.57
N LEU A 450 16.01 24.13 -16.22
CA LEU A 450 17.07 23.19 -16.61
C LEU A 450 16.45 21.95 -17.27
N GLY A 451 16.40 21.92 -18.59
CA GLY A 451 15.81 20.86 -19.39
C GLY A 451 15.24 21.38 -20.71
N SER A 452 15.09 20.50 -21.70
CA SER A 452 14.35 20.82 -22.92
C SER A 452 12.89 21.12 -22.57
N GLY A 453 12.34 22.23 -23.06
CA GLY A 453 10.96 22.66 -22.81
C GLY A 453 10.63 23.01 -21.35
N ALA A 454 11.63 23.25 -20.48
CA ALA A 454 11.36 23.66 -19.10
C ALA A 454 10.86 25.12 -19.06
N LEU A 455 9.69 25.37 -18.44
CA LEU A 455 9.02 26.68 -18.39
C LEU A 455 8.85 27.36 -19.78
N ASP A 456 8.65 26.59 -20.85
CA ASP A 456 8.73 27.12 -22.23
C ASP A 456 7.60 28.11 -22.59
N VAL A 457 6.41 27.99 -22.00
CA VAL A 457 5.29 28.95 -22.20
C VAL A 457 5.13 30.01 -21.09
N ASN A 458 6.02 30.05 -20.10
CA ASN A 458 5.96 31.09 -19.05
C ASN A 458 6.08 32.47 -19.70
N THR A 459 5.23 33.43 -19.30
CA THR A 459 5.26 34.81 -19.83
C THR A 459 5.69 35.81 -18.76
N THR A 460 4.98 35.82 -17.62
CA THR A 460 5.18 36.82 -16.55
C THR A 460 5.45 36.21 -15.18
N ALA A 461 5.37 34.88 -15.02
CA ALA A 461 5.52 34.23 -13.72
C ALA A 461 6.95 34.28 -13.21
N SER A 462 7.11 34.32 -11.88
CA SER A 462 8.40 34.57 -11.23
C SER A 462 8.72 33.55 -10.15
N ASN A 463 10.00 33.48 -9.75
CA ASN A 463 10.53 32.60 -8.70
C ASN A 463 10.30 31.09 -8.92
N ASN A 464 10.04 30.65 -10.16
CA ASN A 464 9.81 29.23 -10.44
C ASN A 464 11.11 28.45 -10.65
N THR A 465 11.20 27.24 -10.11
CA THR A 465 12.30 26.29 -10.38
C THR A 465 11.78 25.09 -11.15
N ALA A 466 12.31 24.82 -12.34
CA ALA A 466 11.92 23.74 -13.24
C ALA A 466 13.16 22.95 -13.68
N VAL A 467 13.24 21.67 -13.32
CA VAL A 467 14.39 20.81 -13.64
C VAL A 467 13.90 19.49 -14.23
N GLY A 468 14.10 19.29 -15.53
CA GLY A 468 13.68 18.11 -16.29
C GLY A 468 12.99 18.45 -17.60
N LEU A 469 12.86 17.44 -18.48
CA LEU A 469 12.13 17.55 -19.74
C LEU A 469 10.68 17.99 -19.50
N ASN A 470 10.30 19.14 -20.05
CA ASN A 470 8.96 19.75 -19.95
C ASN A 470 8.46 19.95 -18.51
N ALA A 471 9.36 20.11 -17.54
CA ALA A 471 9.00 20.51 -16.18
C ALA A 471 8.41 21.94 -16.19
N LEU A 472 7.24 22.15 -15.58
CA LEU A 472 6.51 23.43 -15.61
C LEU A 472 6.26 24.00 -17.03
N GLY A 473 6.36 23.19 -18.10
CA GLY A 473 6.34 23.70 -19.49
C GLY A 473 5.11 24.54 -19.83
N GLY A 474 3.93 24.06 -19.44
CA GLY A 474 2.62 24.73 -19.61
C GLY A 474 2.25 25.74 -18.51
N ASN A 475 3.20 26.23 -17.70
CA ASN A 475 2.93 27.25 -16.68
C ASN A 475 2.93 28.65 -17.27
N ILE A 476 1.77 29.32 -17.32
CA ILE A 476 1.64 30.65 -17.95
C ILE A 476 1.90 31.79 -16.95
N THR A 477 1.34 31.69 -15.74
CA THR A 477 1.31 32.77 -14.72
C THR A 477 1.64 32.32 -13.29
N GLY A 478 1.62 31.02 -12.97
CA GLY A 478 1.81 30.53 -11.61
C GLY A 478 3.23 30.76 -11.10
N SER A 479 3.38 31.39 -9.95
CA SER A 479 4.66 31.81 -9.37
C SER A 479 5.04 31.00 -8.12
N ASP A 480 6.30 31.12 -7.70
CA ASP A 480 6.85 30.44 -6.52
C ASP A 480 6.71 28.89 -6.54
N ASN A 481 6.67 28.28 -7.74
CA ASN A 481 6.54 26.83 -7.91
C ASN A 481 7.91 26.13 -8.06
N THR A 482 8.04 24.91 -7.51
CA THR A 482 9.21 24.04 -7.71
C THR A 482 8.78 22.74 -8.42
N ALA A 483 9.38 22.41 -9.55
CA ALA A 483 9.14 21.19 -10.31
C ALA A 483 10.47 20.50 -10.69
N VAL A 484 10.70 19.28 -10.23
CA VAL A 484 11.91 18.50 -10.46
C VAL A 484 11.53 17.10 -10.95
N GLY A 485 11.69 16.83 -12.24
CA GLY A 485 11.34 15.57 -12.88
C GLY A 485 10.72 15.78 -14.26
N SER A 486 10.78 14.75 -15.12
CA SER A 486 10.15 14.84 -16.44
C SER A 486 8.64 15.02 -16.31
N THR A 487 8.11 16.08 -16.94
CA THR A 487 6.71 16.52 -16.89
C THR A 487 6.15 16.78 -15.48
N ALA A 488 7.02 17.06 -14.50
CA ALA A 488 6.58 17.54 -13.18
C ALA A 488 5.87 18.89 -13.32
N LEU A 489 4.69 19.03 -12.71
CA LEU A 489 3.84 20.22 -12.73
C LEU A 489 3.61 20.77 -14.16
N ARG A 490 3.41 19.86 -15.14
CA ARG A 490 3.45 20.19 -16.57
C ARG A 490 2.48 21.30 -16.98
N VAL A 491 1.33 21.42 -16.32
CA VAL A 491 0.41 22.54 -16.45
C VAL A 491 0.18 23.10 -15.05
N SER A 492 0.28 24.43 -14.91
CA SER A 492 -0.09 25.16 -13.70
C SER A 492 -0.54 26.58 -14.06
N THR A 493 -1.53 27.09 -13.32
CA THR A 493 -1.72 28.53 -13.11
C THR A 493 -1.80 28.88 -11.61
N GLY A 494 -1.48 27.92 -10.74
CA GLY A 494 -1.49 28.09 -9.29
C GLY A 494 -0.10 28.31 -8.73
N ASP A 495 -0.05 28.85 -7.52
CA ASP A 495 1.17 29.30 -6.85
C ASP A 495 1.60 28.33 -5.74
N TYR A 496 2.85 28.42 -5.30
CA TYR A 496 3.40 27.71 -4.14
C TYR A 496 3.31 26.18 -4.21
N ASN A 497 3.30 25.58 -5.41
CA ASN A 497 3.31 24.13 -5.57
C ASN A 497 4.73 23.56 -5.64
N THR A 498 4.96 22.43 -4.95
CA THR A 498 6.19 21.65 -5.01
C THR A 498 5.91 20.28 -5.64
N ALA A 499 6.57 19.95 -6.75
CA ALA A 499 6.44 18.70 -7.50
C ALA A 499 7.82 18.07 -7.71
N ILE A 500 8.13 16.97 -7.04
CA ILE A 500 9.44 16.28 -7.15
C ILE A 500 9.20 14.83 -7.55
N GLY A 501 9.48 14.49 -8.81
CA GLY A 501 9.29 13.18 -9.41
C GLY A 501 8.59 13.26 -10.76
N SER A 502 8.74 12.21 -11.58
CA SER A 502 8.14 12.21 -12.93
C SER A 502 6.61 12.17 -12.84
N ALA A 503 5.97 13.06 -13.61
CA ALA A 503 4.52 13.28 -13.65
C ALA A 503 3.86 13.58 -12.28
N ALA A 504 4.60 14.09 -11.30
CA ALA A 504 4.02 14.70 -10.12
C ALA A 504 3.22 15.97 -10.50
N LEU A 505 1.99 16.14 -9.99
CA LEU A 505 1.11 17.30 -10.28
C LEU A 505 0.88 17.56 -11.79
N PHE A 506 0.74 16.51 -12.59
CA PHE A 506 0.75 16.59 -14.06
C PHE A 506 -0.34 17.45 -14.72
N THR A 507 -1.53 17.59 -14.12
CA THR A 507 -2.68 18.35 -14.69
C THR A 507 -3.30 19.40 -13.75
N VAL A 508 -2.49 20.15 -13.00
CA VAL A 508 -3.00 21.19 -12.10
C VAL A 508 -3.50 22.41 -12.88
N THR A 509 -4.81 22.56 -13.06
CA THR A 509 -5.36 23.73 -13.76
C THR A 509 -5.52 24.98 -12.89
N SER A 510 -5.57 24.85 -11.56
CA SER A 510 -5.87 25.98 -10.64
C SER A 510 -5.45 25.78 -9.17
N GLY A 511 -4.91 24.62 -8.80
CA GLY A 511 -4.56 24.30 -7.42
C GLY A 511 -3.28 25.00 -6.96
N SER A 512 -3.30 25.55 -5.73
CA SER A 512 -2.15 26.21 -5.10
C SER A 512 -1.75 25.53 -3.77
N ASN A 513 -0.54 25.78 -3.29
CA ASN A 513 0.00 25.23 -2.04
C ASN A 513 0.00 23.69 -1.96
N ASN A 514 0.19 22.98 -3.08
CA ASN A 514 0.28 21.53 -3.08
C ASN A 514 1.73 21.04 -2.98
N THR A 515 1.99 20.05 -2.14
CA THR A 515 3.29 19.35 -2.06
C THR A 515 3.12 17.94 -2.61
N ALA A 516 3.95 17.55 -3.58
CA ALA A 516 3.87 16.29 -4.30
C ALA A 516 5.27 15.71 -4.51
N VAL A 517 5.61 14.61 -3.82
CA VAL A 517 6.93 13.97 -3.92
C VAL A 517 6.81 12.49 -4.27
N GLY A 518 7.24 12.12 -5.48
CA GLY A 518 7.30 10.76 -6.02
C GLY A 518 6.75 10.65 -7.44
N TYR A 519 6.52 9.42 -7.89
CA TYR A 519 6.01 9.16 -9.25
C TYR A 519 4.48 9.24 -9.29
N GLY A 520 3.93 10.05 -10.21
CA GLY A 520 2.49 10.12 -10.48
C GLY A 520 1.62 10.54 -9.29
N VAL A 521 2.21 11.21 -8.29
CA VAL A 521 1.48 11.80 -7.15
C VAL A 521 0.67 13.01 -7.59
N LEU A 522 -0.56 13.15 -7.10
CA LEU A 522 -1.46 14.26 -7.47
C LEU A 522 -1.61 14.49 -8.99
N TYR A 523 -1.55 13.42 -9.80
CA TYR A 523 -1.53 13.47 -11.27
C TYR A 523 -2.74 14.22 -11.86
N SER A 524 -3.93 13.94 -11.34
CA SER A 524 -5.21 14.56 -11.69
C SER A 524 -5.77 15.37 -10.52
N ASN A 525 -5.05 16.43 -10.12
CA ASN A 525 -5.43 17.31 -9.01
C ASN A 525 -5.83 18.71 -9.48
N THR A 526 -7.06 19.17 -9.17
CA THR A 526 -7.46 20.59 -9.39
C THR A 526 -7.64 21.39 -8.10
N ALA A 527 -7.45 20.75 -6.93
CA ALA A 527 -7.60 21.35 -5.61
C ALA A 527 -6.31 21.92 -5.00
N SER A 528 -6.46 22.65 -3.89
CA SER A 528 -5.38 23.31 -3.16
C SER A 528 -5.08 22.68 -1.79
N ASN A 529 -3.91 22.99 -1.23
CA ASN A 529 -3.48 22.61 0.12
C ASN A 529 -3.31 21.09 0.35
N ASN A 530 -3.02 20.30 -0.69
CA ASN A 530 -2.80 18.85 -0.55
C ASN A 530 -1.31 18.50 -0.41
N THR A 531 -0.98 17.54 0.45
CA THR A 531 0.38 17.00 0.62
C THR A 531 0.40 15.51 0.29
N ALA A 532 1.08 15.12 -0.79
CA ALA A 532 1.20 13.73 -1.23
C ALA A 532 2.67 13.30 -1.36
N ILE A 533 3.04 12.18 -0.75
CA ILE A 533 4.41 11.64 -0.77
C ILE A 533 4.35 10.12 -0.99
N GLY A 534 4.93 9.61 -2.07
CA GLY A 534 4.98 8.17 -2.37
C GLY A 534 4.84 7.85 -3.86
N TYR A 535 4.48 6.60 -4.17
CA TYR A 535 4.09 6.21 -5.52
C TYR A 535 2.57 6.33 -5.66
N GLN A 536 2.10 7.12 -6.63
CA GLN A 536 0.67 7.35 -6.92
C GLN A 536 -0.19 7.77 -5.71
N ALA A 537 0.40 8.38 -4.68
CA ALA A 537 -0.38 8.94 -3.57
C ALA A 537 -1.28 10.08 -4.10
N LEU A 538 -2.56 10.03 -3.72
CA LEU A 538 -3.58 11.04 -4.07
C LEU A 538 -3.69 11.29 -5.60
N ASN A 539 -3.52 10.24 -6.42
CA ASN A 539 -3.38 10.32 -7.88
C ASN A 539 -4.58 11.00 -8.57
N ALA A 540 -5.81 10.57 -8.25
CA ALA A 540 -7.04 11.11 -8.83
C ALA A 540 -7.82 11.92 -7.78
N ASN A 541 -7.53 13.23 -7.69
CA ASN A 541 -8.09 14.14 -6.70
C ASN A 541 -8.72 15.39 -7.32
N ASN A 542 -9.93 15.26 -7.88
CA ASN A 542 -10.57 16.34 -8.61
C ASN A 542 -10.69 17.61 -7.75
N THR A 543 -11.44 17.58 -6.63
CA THR A 543 -11.75 18.80 -5.85
C THR A 543 -11.48 18.70 -4.35
N GLY A 544 -10.93 17.58 -3.86
CA GLY A 544 -10.62 17.39 -2.44
C GLY A 544 -9.47 18.27 -1.97
N SER A 545 -9.70 19.12 -0.96
CA SER A 545 -8.68 20.04 -0.42
C SER A 545 -8.21 19.65 0.98
N GLY A 546 -6.99 20.05 1.34
CA GLY A 546 -6.45 19.83 2.68
C GLY A 546 -6.15 18.37 3.02
N ASN A 547 -5.93 17.51 2.02
CA ASN A 547 -5.62 16.10 2.24
C ASN A 547 -4.12 15.85 2.42
N VAL A 548 -3.76 14.92 3.30
CA VAL A 548 -2.39 14.43 3.50
C VAL A 548 -2.34 12.95 3.12
N ALA A 549 -1.50 12.57 2.17
CA ALA A 549 -1.39 11.21 1.63
C ALA A 549 0.08 10.76 1.58
N ILE A 550 0.54 10.01 2.58
CA ILE A 550 1.94 9.56 2.70
C ILE A 550 2.00 8.05 2.61
N GLY A 551 2.53 7.52 1.50
CA GLY A 551 2.65 6.09 1.24
C GLY A 551 2.23 5.70 -0.17
N VAL A 552 2.61 4.50 -0.59
CA VAL A 552 2.23 3.94 -1.90
C VAL A 552 0.71 3.77 -1.98
N ASN A 553 0.09 4.34 -3.01
CA ASN A 553 -1.36 4.30 -3.27
C ASN A 553 -2.24 4.81 -2.12
N SER A 554 -1.71 5.68 -1.25
CA SER A 554 -2.49 6.34 -0.20
C SER A 554 -3.48 7.34 -0.84
N LEU A 555 -4.77 7.29 -0.48
CA LEU A 555 -5.85 8.10 -1.07
C LEU A 555 -5.94 8.07 -2.62
N LEU A 556 -5.61 6.93 -3.25
CA LEU A 556 -5.41 6.81 -4.71
C LEU A 556 -6.53 7.44 -5.57
N VAL A 557 -7.81 7.22 -5.23
CA VAL A 557 -8.98 7.64 -6.04
C VAL A 557 -9.91 8.68 -5.39
N ASN A 558 -9.36 9.55 -4.53
CA ASN A 558 -10.09 10.57 -3.77
C ASN A 558 -10.71 11.69 -4.61
N THR A 559 -11.85 11.45 -5.28
CA THR A 559 -12.48 12.45 -6.17
C THR A 559 -12.80 13.80 -5.52
N THR A 560 -13.49 13.85 -4.38
CA THR A 560 -13.95 15.11 -3.74
C THR A 560 -13.76 15.16 -2.23
N GLY A 561 -13.26 14.09 -1.60
CA GLY A 561 -13.08 14.04 -0.15
C GLY A 561 -12.06 15.07 0.34
N SER A 562 -12.37 15.81 1.41
CA SER A 562 -11.50 16.85 1.95
C SER A 562 -11.04 16.53 3.38
N SER A 563 -9.93 17.14 3.78
CA SER A 563 -9.38 17.05 5.14
C SER A 563 -9.10 15.62 5.63
N ASN A 564 -8.77 14.69 4.73
CA ASN A 564 -8.35 13.34 5.09
C ASN A 564 -6.83 13.30 5.37
N SER A 565 -6.42 12.56 6.40
CA SER A 565 -5.01 12.25 6.69
C SER A 565 -4.78 10.76 6.55
N ALA A 566 -3.94 10.34 5.60
CA ALA A 566 -3.74 8.95 5.21
C ALA A 566 -2.24 8.62 5.12
N GLN A 567 -1.72 7.90 6.11
CA GLN A 567 -0.31 7.51 6.21
C GLN A 567 -0.18 5.98 6.23
N GLY A 568 0.32 5.39 5.15
CA GLY A 568 0.52 3.96 5.01
C GLY A 568 0.37 3.48 3.56
N ASN A 569 0.86 2.28 3.26
CA ASN A 569 0.60 1.65 1.96
C ASN A 569 -0.90 1.31 1.87
N GLY A 570 -1.57 1.79 0.82
CA GLY A 570 -3.01 1.55 0.59
C GLY A 570 -3.96 2.19 1.62
N SER A 571 -3.48 3.11 2.47
CA SER A 571 -4.33 3.82 3.43
C SER A 571 -5.37 4.65 2.68
N LEU A 572 -6.66 4.50 3.02
CA LEU A 572 -7.79 5.15 2.33
C LEU A 572 -7.79 4.98 0.78
N ARG A 573 -7.22 3.89 0.24
CA ARG A 573 -7.01 3.69 -1.22
C ARG A 573 -8.24 4.02 -2.04
N PHE A 574 -9.41 3.47 -1.67
CA PHE A 574 -10.66 3.58 -2.43
C PHE A 574 -11.58 4.75 -2.01
N ASN A 575 -11.11 5.67 -1.16
CA ASN A 575 -11.90 6.82 -0.75
C ASN A 575 -12.28 7.64 -1.97
N THR A 576 -13.56 8.02 -2.13
CA THR A 576 -14.04 8.84 -3.26
C THR A 576 -14.53 10.20 -2.78
N THR A 577 -15.41 10.23 -1.78
CA THR A 577 -16.06 11.44 -1.26
C THR A 577 -16.00 11.58 0.26
N GLY A 578 -15.61 10.51 0.98
CA GLY A 578 -15.42 10.53 2.42
C GLY A 578 -14.45 11.62 2.87
N SER A 579 -14.80 12.34 3.93
CA SER A 579 -14.04 13.51 4.41
C SER A 579 -13.75 13.41 5.91
N ASN A 580 -12.75 14.14 6.38
CA ASN A 580 -12.31 14.17 7.79
C ASN A 580 -11.87 12.79 8.35
N ASN A 581 -11.41 11.87 7.51
CA ASN A 581 -10.90 10.58 7.97
C ASN A 581 -9.41 10.65 8.35
N ALA A 582 -9.04 9.94 9.42
CA ALA A 582 -7.69 9.88 9.96
C ALA A 582 -7.19 8.42 9.96
N ALA A 583 -6.37 8.06 8.99
CA ALA A 583 -5.94 6.70 8.69
C ALA A 583 -4.41 6.57 8.79
N PHE A 584 -3.92 5.81 9.77
CA PHE A 584 -2.49 5.67 10.10
C PHE A 584 -2.10 4.19 10.22
N GLY A 585 -1.56 3.63 9.14
CA GLY A 585 -1.14 2.25 9.03
C GLY A 585 -1.41 1.68 7.64
N THR A 586 -0.69 0.62 7.27
CA THR A 586 -0.93 -0.12 6.02
C THR A 586 -2.36 -0.66 5.98
N GLU A 587 -3.04 -0.43 4.86
CA GLU A 587 -4.41 -0.87 4.56
C GLU A 587 -5.47 -0.40 5.58
N THR A 588 -5.22 0.73 6.27
CA THR A 588 -6.24 1.41 7.09
C THR A 588 -7.33 2.01 6.22
N LEU A 589 -8.61 1.80 6.56
CA LEU A 589 -9.77 2.30 5.81
C LEU A 589 -9.70 1.98 4.29
N PHE A 590 -9.05 0.86 3.91
CA PHE A 590 -8.70 0.52 2.53
C PHE A 590 -9.88 0.60 1.55
N SER A 591 -11.03 0.06 1.95
CA SER A 591 -12.25 -0.03 1.13
C SER A 591 -13.20 1.17 1.27
N ASN A 592 -12.85 2.18 2.09
CA ASN A 592 -13.76 3.30 2.38
C ASN A 592 -14.11 4.03 1.10
N THR A 593 -15.38 4.34 0.85
CA THR A 593 -15.80 5.08 -0.36
C THR A 593 -16.37 6.44 0.00
N THR A 594 -17.35 6.46 0.91
CA THR A 594 -18.14 7.66 1.29
C THR A 594 -18.15 7.91 2.80
N GLY A 595 -17.68 6.95 3.60
CA GLY A 595 -17.61 7.08 5.07
C GLY A 595 -16.75 8.27 5.50
N ALA A 596 -17.24 9.02 6.49
CA ALA A 596 -16.63 10.25 6.97
C ALA A 596 -16.34 10.22 8.48
N SER A 597 -15.43 11.09 8.93
CA SER A 597 -15.08 11.25 10.35
C SER A 597 -14.64 9.95 11.05
N ASN A 598 -14.01 9.01 10.31
CA ASN A 598 -13.48 7.78 10.89
C ASN A 598 -12.01 7.95 11.31
N VAL A 599 -11.63 7.34 12.43
CA VAL A 599 -10.25 7.21 12.90
C VAL A 599 -9.83 5.75 12.80
N ALA A 600 -8.75 5.45 12.07
CA ALA A 600 -8.20 4.11 11.89
C ALA A 600 -6.68 4.13 12.12
N VAL A 601 -6.18 3.42 13.13
CA VAL A 601 -4.76 3.39 13.49
C VAL A 601 -4.30 1.93 13.69
N GLY A 602 -3.29 1.51 12.94
CA GLY A 602 -2.74 0.14 12.95
C GLY A 602 -3.06 -0.64 11.68
N TYR A 603 -2.34 -1.74 11.46
CA TYR A 603 -2.50 -2.59 10.27
C TYR A 603 -3.95 -3.07 10.11
N GLN A 604 -4.55 -2.83 8.93
CA GLN A 604 -5.92 -3.24 8.58
C GLN A 604 -7.03 -2.77 9.55
N ALA A 605 -6.83 -1.67 10.29
CA ALA A 605 -7.93 -1.06 11.04
C ALA A 605 -9.00 -0.51 10.08
N LEU A 606 -10.28 -0.86 10.30
CA LEU A 606 -11.42 -0.50 9.42
C LEU A 606 -11.24 -0.89 7.93
N TYR A 607 -10.52 -1.98 7.63
CA TYR A 607 -10.18 -2.41 6.26
C TYR A 607 -11.38 -2.44 5.29
N ALA A 608 -12.49 -3.08 5.68
CA ALA A 608 -13.67 -3.29 4.85
C ALA A 608 -14.70 -2.16 4.88
N ASN A 609 -14.44 -1.04 5.58
CA ASN A 609 -15.42 0.04 5.73
C ASN A 609 -15.80 0.56 4.35
N THR A 610 -17.10 0.74 4.05
CA THR A 610 -17.52 1.25 2.72
C THR A 610 -18.19 2.61 2.85
N THR A 611 -19.23 2.72 3.66
CA THR A 611 -20.04 3.95 3.81
C THR A 611 -20.21 4.40 5.26
N ALA A 612 -19.71 3.63 6.22
CA ALA A 612 -19.92 3.92 7.63
C ALA A 612 -19.07 5.11 8.12
N SER A 613 -19.62 5.85 9.09
CA SER A 613 -19.03 7.10 9.60
C SER A 613 -18.90 7.09 11.12
N ASN A 614 -18.08 8.01 11.64
CA ASN A 614 -17.85 8.21 13.08
C ASN A 614 -17.28 6.99 13.84
N ASN A 615 -16.59 6.07 13.17
CA ASN A 615 -15.95 4.94 13.82
C ASN A 615 -14.53 5.28 14.30
N THR A 616 -14.15 4.81 15.48
CA THR A 616 -12.77 4.83 15.98
C THR A 616 -12.23 3.41 16.08
N ALA A 617 -11.16 3.10 15.35
CA ALA A 617 -10.50 1.80 15.34
C ALA A 617 -9.00 1.98 15.60
N ILE A 618 -8.51 1.55 16.75
CA ILE A 618 -7.09 1.70 17.16
C ILE A 618 -6.55 0.33 17.56
N GLY A 619 -5.78 -0.29 16.68
CA GLY A 619 -5.18 -1.61 16.85
C GLY A 619 -5.18 -2.42 15.56
N HIS A 620 -4.28 -3.41 15.50
CA HIS A 620 -4.20 -4.34 14.37
C HIS A 620 -5.55 -5.07 14.18
N ALA A 621 -6.12 -4.94 12.99
CA ALA A 621 -7.42 -5.51 12.58
C ALA A 621 -8.60 -5.13 13.51
N ALA A 622 -8.55 -3.98 14.18
CA ALA A 622 -9.71 -3.43 14.88
C ALA A 622 -10.79 -3.05 13.84
N LEU A 623 -12.06 -3.45 14.08
CA LEU A 623 -13.19 -3.20 13.16
C LEU A 623 -12.96 -3.68 11.70
N THR A 624 -12.11 -4.69 11.46
CA THR A 624 -11.63 -5.00 10.10
C THR A 624 -12.74 -5.37 9.10
N ALA A 625 -13.80 -6.07 9.55
CA ALA A 625 -14.93 -6.48 8.70
C ALA A 625 -16.08 -5.45 8.60
N ASN A 626 -15.95 -4.28 9.23
CA ASN A 626 -17.02 -3.29 9.29
C ASN A 626 -17.31 -2.76 7.89
N THR A 627 -18.56 -2.75 7.44
CA THR A 627 -18.95 -2.23 6.12
C THR A 627 -19.80 -0.97 6.25
N THR A 628 -20.89 -1.07 7.03
CA THR A 628 -21.91 -0.02 7.20
C THR A 628 -22.12 0.38 8.67
N GLY A 629 -21.55 -0.35 9.63
CA GLY A 629 -21.70 -0.08 11.07
C GLY A 629 -21.06 1.24 11.49
N ALA A 630 -21.84 2.16 12.06
CA ALA A 630 -21.43 3.53 12.41
C ALA A 630 -21.32 3.76 13.93
N ASN A 631 -20.65 4.85 14.33
CA ASN A 631 -20.50 5.27 15.73
C ASN A 631 -19.82 4.23 16.66
N ASN A 632 -19.02 3.30 16.14
CA ASN A 632 -18.35 2.27 16.95
C ASN A 632 -16.98 2.74 17.45
N THR A 633 -16.61 2.33 18.66
CA THR A 633 -15.26 2.51 19.24
C THR A 633 -14.62 1.15 19.49
N ALA A 634 -13.54 0.82 18.79
CA ALA A 634 -12.76 -0.40 18.93
C ALA A 634 -11.27 -0.06 19.20
N VAL A 635 -10.77 -0.38 20.38
CA VAL A 635 -9.39 -0.10 20.80
C VAL A 635 -8.73 -1.37 21.32
N GLY A 636 -7.85 -1.97 20.52
CA GLY A 636 -7.14 -3.21 20.84
C GLY A 636 -6.94 -4.11 19.62
N TYR A 637 -6.04 -5.09 19.76
CA TYR A 637 -5.84 -6.12 18.75
C TYR A 637 -7.13 -6.91 18.51
N GLN A 638 -7.62 -6.93 17.27
CA GLN A 638 -8.86 -7.61 16.85
C GLN A 638 -10.12 -7.23 17.67
N ALA A 639 -10.17 -6.02 18.24
CA ALA A 639 -11.40 -5.50 18.85
C ALA A 639 -12.50 -5.31 17.78
N LEU A 640 -13.72 -5.79 18.05
CA LEU A 640 -14.87 -5.77 17.14
C LEU A 640 -14.62 -6.37 15.73
N THR A 641 -13.67 -7.30 15.58
CA THR A 641 -13.14 -7.73 14.27
C THR A 641 -14.19 -8.26 13.28
N ALA A 642 -15.26 -8.91 13.75
CA ALA A 642 -16.33 -9.47 12.90
C ALA A 642 -17.54 -8.54 12.66
N ASN A 643 -17.55 -7.32 13.23
CA ASN A 643 -18.68 -6.40 13.04
C ASN A 643 -18.81 -6.03 11.58
N THR A 644 -20.03 -6.15 11.02
CA THR A 644 -20.34 -5.83 9.63
C THR A 644 -21.24 -4.59 9.53
N ALA A 645 -22.34 -4.57 10.28
CA ALA A 645 -23.37 -3.53 10.24
C ALA A 645 -23.80 -3.01 11.64
N GLY A 646 -23.16 -3.45 12.72
CA GLY A 646 -23.53 -3.06 14.08
C GLY A 646 -23.11 -1.62 14.36
N ASN A 647 -23.98 -0.85 15.00
CA ASN A 647 -23.76 0.55 15.36
C ASN A 647 -23.53 0.70 16.86
N GLU A 648 -22.84 1.75 17.29
CA GLU A 648 -22.77 2.20 18.70
C GLU A 648 -22.21 1.14 19.68
N ASN A 649 -21.25 0.34 19.22
CA ASN A 649 -20.50 -0.59 20.07
C ASN A 649 -19.26 0.07 20.68
N VAL A 650 -18.94 -0.28 21.92
CA VAL A 650 -17.67 0.04 22.57
C VAL A 650 -16.92 -1.25 22.88
N ALA A 651 -15.71 -1.42 22.33
CA ALA A 651 -14.84 -2.57 22.57
C ALA A 651 -13.40 -2.11 22.85
N VAL A 652 -12.95 -2.23 24.09
CA VAL A 652 -11.63 -1.81 24.54
C VAL A 652 -10.89 -2.99 25.17
N GLY A 653 -9.92 -3.55 24.44
CA GLY A 653 -9.12 -4.69 24.87
C GLY A 653 -8.80 -5.68 23.74
N TYR A 654 -7.86 -6.59 24.00
CA TYR A 654 -7.54 -7.69 23.09
C TYR A 654 -8.78 -8.58 22.85
N GLN A 655 -9.19 -8.72 21.60
CA GLN A 655 -10.37 -9.48 21.17
C GLN A 655 -11.66 -9.14 21.95
N ALA A 656 -11.80 -7.88 22.41
CA ALA A 656 -13.04 -7.41 23.01
C ALA A 656 -14.16 -7.44 21.94
N PHE A 657 -15.27 -8.10 22.27
CA PHE A 657 -16.48 -8.23 21.46
C PHE A 657 -16.22 -8.66 20.00
N ALA A 658 -15.25 -9.57 19.83
CA ALA A 658 -14.68 -9.94 18.54
C ALA A 658 -15.67 -10.60 17.57
N ALA A 659 -16.63 -11.39 18.06
CA ALA A 659 -17.56 -12.19 17.25
C ALA A 659 -18.89 -11.50 16.90
N ASN A 660 -19.05 -10.20 17.20
CA ASN A 660 -20.27 -9.44 16.89
C ASN A 660 -20.54 -9.46 15.38
N ASN A 661 -21.43 -10.33 14.90
CA ASN A 661 -21.82 -10.41 13.49
C ASN A 661 -23.23 -9.86 13.32
N ALA A 662 -23.33 -8.54 13.12
CA ALA A 662 -24.60 -7.82 13.15
C ALA A 662 -25.56 -8.07 11.96
N ALA A 663 -25.25 -9.00 11.06
CA ALA A 663 -26.12 -9.37 9.93
C ALA A 663 -27.52 -9.88 10.35
N GLY A 664 -27.72 -10.25 11.63
CA GLY A 664 -29.02 -10.59 12.21
C GLY A 664 -29.39 -9.80 13.48
N ASN A 665 -28.69 -8.71 13.80
CA ASN A 665 -28.77 -8.05 15.10
C ASN A 665 -29.21 -6.58 14.96
N SER A 666 -30.50 -6.32 15.20
CA SER A 666 -31.12 -5.00 15.01
C SER A 666 -30.75 -4.03 16.14
N GLY A 667 -29.55 -3.44 16.06
CA GLY A 667 -29.05 -2.42 17.00
C GLY A 667 -28.10 -2.96 18.06
N SER A 668 -26.83 -3.19 17.68
CA SER A 668 -25.79 -3.70 18.58
C SER A 668 -25.24 -2.64 19.55
N PHE A 669 -26.02 -2.17 20.53
CA PHE A 669 -25.53 -1.21 21.55
C PHE A 669 -24.76 -1.89 22.70
N GLY A 670 -23.64 -2.58 22.42
CA GLY A 670 -22.88 -3.34 23.43
C GLY A 670 -21.59 -2.66 23.91
N THR A 671 -21.26 -2.83 25.20
CA THR A 671 -20.03 -2.31 25.82
C THR A 671 -19.17 -3.46 26.35
N ALA A 672 -17.93 -3.55 25.88
CA ALA A 672 -16.95 -4.57 26.24
C ALA A 672 -15.60 -3.93 26.59
N VAL A 673 -15.22 -3.94 27.86
CA VAL A 673 -13.96 -3.35 28.34
C VAL A 673 -13.16 -4.40 29.10
N GLY A 674 -12.07 -4.87 28.51
CA GLY A 674 -11.18 -5.88 29.06
C GLY A 674 -10.72 -6.92 28.03
N PHE A 675 -9.66 -7.66 28.38
CA PHE A 675 -9.19 -8.80 27.57
C PHE A 675 -10.32 -9.82 27.41
N GLN A 676 -10.73 -10.06 26.16
CA GLN A 676 -11.78 -11.00 25.76
C GLN A 676 -13.16 -10.80 26.44
N ALA A 677 -13.48 -9.57 26.86
CA ALA A 677 -14.85 -9.23 27.26
C ALA A 677 -15.81 -9.40 26.07
N LEU A 678 -16.98 -10.02 26.27
CA LEU A 678 -17.99 -10.32 25.21
C LEU A 678 -17.44 -11.03 23.96
N LYS A 679 -16.31 -11.73 24.05
CA LYS A 679 -15.57 -12.25 22.87
C LYS A 679 -16.45 -12.99 21.86
N SER A 680 -17.34 -13.85 22.34
CA SER A 680 -18.16 -14.75 21.49
C SER A 680 -19.54 -14.17 21.13
N ALA A 681 -19.88 -12.96 21.60
CA ALA A 681 -21.23 -12.43 21.55
C ALA A 681 -21.64 -12.02 20.13
N THR A 682 -22.79 -12.54 19.70
CA THR A 682 -23.46 -12.23 18.44
C THR A 682 -24.71 -11.36 18.64
N ALA A 683 -25.25 -11.32 19.87
CA ALA A 683 -26.38 -10.47 20.28
C ALA A 683 -25.93 -9.16 20.96
N GLY A 684 -26.75 -8.11 20.81
CA GLY A 684 -26.48 -6.76 21.30
C GLY A 684 -26.93 -6.50 22.73
N GLN A 685 -26.80 -5.23 23.16
CA GLN A 685 -27.29 -4.73 24.46
C GLN A 685 -26.69 -5.42 25.70
N ASN A 686 -25.42 -5.83 25.64
CA ASN A 686 -24.72 -6.40 26.78
C ASN A 686 -23.61 -5.45 27.28
N THR A 687 -23.41 -5.37 28.59
CA THR A 687 -22.32 -4.63 29.22
C THR A 687 -21.37 -5.60 29.92
N ALA A 688 -20.10 -5.61 29.53
CA ALA A 688 -19.05 -6.43 30.11
C ALA A 688 -17.82 -5.59 30.44
N VAL A 689 -17.48 -5.47 31.72
CA VAL A 689 -16.31 -4.72 32.20
C VAL A 689 -15.45 -5.62 33.10
N GLY A 690 -14.33 -6.09 32.57
CA GLY A 690 -13.40 -6.99 33.23
C GLY A 690 -12.79 -8.02 32.28
N ARG A 691 -11.70 -8.68 32.73
CA ARG A 691 -11.07 -9.78 31.99
C ARG A 691 -12.07 -10.92 31.84
N MET A 692 -12.38 -11.30 30.60
CA MET A 692 -13.29 -12.41 30.25
C MET A 692 -14.71 -12.31 30.85
N ALA A 693 -15.21 -11.10 31.11
CA ALA A 693 -16.62 -10.91 31.45
C ALA A 693 -17.50 -11.25 30.22
N LEU A 694 -18.55 -12.06 30.40
CA LEU A 694 -19.43 -12.57 29.33
C LEU A 694 -18.67 -13.20 28.13
N GLN A 695 -17.53 -13.87 28.37
CA GLN A 695 -16.65 -14.37 27.30
C GLN A 695 -17.34 -15.40 26.37
N ALA A 696 -18.14 -16.31 26.94
CA ALA A 696 -18.83 -17.37 26.21
C ALA A 696 -20.22 -16.97 25.65
N LEU A 697 -20.68 -15.73 25.90
CA LEU A 697 -22.01 -15.29 25.51
C LEU A 697 -22.17 -15.38 23.99
N THR A 698 -23.27 -15.93 23.50
CA THR A 698 -23.58 -16.03 22.06
C THR A 698 -24.79 -15.17 21.72
N THR A 699 -25.99 -15.57 22.13
CA THR A 699 -27.26 -14.93 21.73
C THR A 699 -28.02 -14.26 22.88
N GLY A 700 -27.56 -14.38 24.13
CA GLY A 700 -28.19 -13.68 25.26
C GLY A 700 -28.03 -12.16 25.16
N SER A 701 -29.06 -11.41 25.53
CA SER A 701 -29.08 -9.94 25.52
C SER A 701 -29.35 -9.35 26.91
N SER A 702 -29.13 -8.05 27.06
CA SER A 702 -29.49 -7.29 28.28
C SER A 702 -28.73 -7.74 29.54
N ASN A 703 -27.59 -8.44 29.39
CA ASN A 703 -26.76 -8.86 30.51
C ASN A 703 -25.78 -7.75 30.93
N THR A 704 -25.56 -7.60 32.24
CA THR A 704 -24.56 -6.70 32.82
C THR A 704 -23.57 -7.52 33.65
N ALA A 705 -22.30 -7.55 33.25
CA ALA A 705 -21.22 -8.25 33.92
C ALA A 705 -20.06 -7.31 34.25
N VAL A 706 -19.76 -7.12 35.54
CA VAL A 706 -18.69 -6.24 36.01
C VAL A 706 -17.81 -6.99 37.00
N GLY A 707 -16.60 -7.34 36.58
CA GLY A 707 -15.67 -8.15 37.34
C GLY A 707 -14.86 -9.11 36.46
N VAL A 708 -13.82 -9.68 37.04
CA VAL A 708 -13.02 -10.72 36.37
C VAL A 708 -13.86 -12.01 36.30
N ASN A 709 -13.92 -12.62 35.11
CA ASN A 709 -14.73 -13.82 34.83
C ASN A 709 -16.22 -13.71 35.24
N ALA A 710 -16.79 -12.49 35.33
CA ALA A 710 -18.20 -12.30 35.67
C ALA A 710 -19.09 -12.84 34.54
N ASN A 711 -20.02 -13.74 34.88
CA ASN A 711 -20.84 -14.51 33.93
C ASN A 711 -20.01 -15.11 32.77
N TYR A 712 -18.91 -15.79 33.10
CA TYR A 712 -17.93 -16.32 32.14
C TYR A 712 -18.55 -17.30 31.13
N SER A 713 -19.37 -18.24 31.63
CA SER A 713 -19.93 -19.36 30.84
C SER A 713 -21.30 -19.06 30.20
N GLY A 714 -21.87 -17.87 30.43
CA GLY A 714 -23.17 -17.49 29.88
C GLY A 714 -23.19 -17.68 28.39
N THR A 715 -24.22 -18.32 27.80
CA THR A 715 -24.32 -18.50 26.34
C THR A 715 -25.56 -17.83 25.79
N THR A 716 -26.74 -18.23 26.25
CA THR A 716 -28.05 -17.83 25.70
C THR A 716 -28.92 -17.09 26.71
N GLY A 717 -28.60 -17.17 28.01
CA GLY A 717 -29.33 -16.49 29.07
C GLY A 717 -29.34 -14.97 28.94
N GLY A 718 -30.50 -14.35 29.18
CA GLY A 718 -30.71 -12.90 29.09
C GLY A 718 -30.99 -12.23 30.42
N SER A 719 -30.88 -10.89 30.45
CA SER A 719 -31.27 -10.06 31.59
C SER A 719 -30.59 -10.41 32.93
N ASN A 720 -29.38 -10.97 32.91
CA ASN A 720 -28.64 -11.28 34.13
C ASN A 720 -27.74 -10.12 34.57
N VAL A 721 -27.63 -9.92 35.89
CA VAL A 721 -26.66 -9.00 36.52
C VAL A 721 -25.61 -9.83 37.27
N ALA A 722 -24.33 -9.62 36.96
CA ALA A 722 -23.20 -10.30 37.61
C ALA A 722 -22.14 -9.27 37.99
N MET A 723 -22.00 -8.96 39.29
CA MET A 723 -21.08 -7.94 39.80
C MET A 723 -20.15 -8.53 40.86
N GLY A 724 -18.86 -8.62 40.54
CA GLY A 724 -17.83 -9.22 41.38
C GLY A 724 -16.98 -10.24 40.63
N ASP A 725 -15.81 -10.58 41.18
CA ASP A 725 -14.99 -11.68 40.65
C ASP A 725 -15.78 -13.00 40.69
N THR A 726 -15.83 -13.69 39.55
CA THR A 726 -16.55 -14.95 39.34
C THR A 726 -18.03 -14.98 39.76
N ALA A 727 -18.69 -13.82 39.85
CA ALA A 727 -20.15 -13.76 40.01
C ALA A 727 -20.84 -14.44 38.81
N LEU A 728 -21.83 -15.30 39.07
CA LEU A 728 -22.62 -16.04 38.07
C LEU A 728 -21.78 -16.90 37.08
N PHE A 729 -20.60 -17.36 37.51
CA PHE A 729 -19.56 -17.94 36.63
C PHE A 729 -20.03 -19.06 35.68
N SER A 730 -20.85 -19.99 36.16
CA SER A 730 -21.22 -21.23 35.43
C SER A 730 -22.54 -21.17 34.66
N THR A 731 -23.24 -20.04 34.63
CA THR A 731 -24.57 -19.96 34.01
C THR A 731 -24.46 -20.13 32.50
N THR A 732 -25.41 -20.83 31.88
CA THR A 732 -25.41 -21.12 30.43
C THR A 732 -26.67 -20.55 29.78
N THR A 733 -27.85 -21.05 30.17
CA THR A 733 -29.17 -20.65 29.66
C THR A 733 -30.00 -19.82 30.67
N GLY A 734 -29.59 -19.81 31.93
CA GLY A 734 -30.32 -19.14 33.02
C GLY A 734 -30.49 -17.64 32.78
N SER A 735 -31.69 -17.11 33.03
CA SER A 735 -32.06 -15.73 32.76
C SER A 735 -32.63 -15.03 34.00
N ASN A 736 -32.67 -13.69 34.00
CA ASN A 736 -33.21 -12.87 35.10
C ASN A 736 -32.52 -13.11 36.46
N ASN A 737 -31.26 -13.57 36.51
CA ASN A 737 -30.53 -13.74 37.75
C ASN A 737 -29.78 -12.47 38.14
N THR A 738 -29.79 -12.12 39.43
CA THR A 738 -28.96 -11.06 40.02
C THR A 738 -27.93 -11.67 40.95
N ALA A 739 -26.64 -11.49 40.66
CA ALA A 739 -25.51 -11.98 41.45
C ALA A 739 -24.57 -10.81 41.78
N ILE A 740 -24.56 -10.34 43.03
CA ILE A 740 -23.75 -9.21 43.47
C ILE A 740 -22.88 -9.65 44.65
N GLY A 741 -21.56 -9.73 44.44
CA GLY A 741 -20.57 -10.23 45.38
C GLY A 741 -19.68 -11.30 44.74
N GLY A 742 -18.44 -11.41 45.25
CA GLY A 742 -17.50 -12.42 44.76
C GLY A 742 -18.08 -13.83 44.87
N ALA A 743 -18.03 -14.59 43.78
CA ALA A 743 -18.60 -15.93 43.65
C ALA A 743 -20.09 -16.08 44.05
N ALA A 744 -20.90 -15.02 44.01
CA ALA A 744 -22.35 -15.14 44.13
C ALA A 744 -22.92 -15.95 42.95
N LEU A 745 -23.84 -16.90 43.19
CA LEU A 745 -24.40 -17.81 42.18
C LEU A 745 -23.36 -18.57 41.31
N TYR A 746 -22.17 -18.85 41.85
CA TYR A 746 -21.03 -19.39 41.08
C TYR A 746 -21.36 -20.65 40.24
N ASN A 747 -22.02 -21.66 40.84
CA ASN A 747 -22.34 -22.92 40.17
C ASN A 747 -23.66 -22.91 39.37
N ASN A 748 -24.38 -21.78 39.33
CA ASN A 748 -25.70 -21.70 38.71
C ASN A 748 -25.58 -22.07 37.24
N SER A 749 -26.22 -23.14 36.76
CA SER A 749 -25.99 -23.67 35.40
C SER A 749 -27.10 -23.27 34.43
N THR A 750 -28.36 -23.48 34.81
CA THR A 750 -29.54 -23.24 33.96
C THR A 750 -30.67 -22.52 34.71
N ALA A 751 -30.54 -22.34 36.02
CA ALA A 751 -31.60 -21.73 36.82
C ALA A 751 -31.78 -20.24 36.54
N SER A 752 -33.01 -19.78 36.73
CA SER A 752 -33.46 -18.42 36.43
C SER A 752 -34.09 -17.76 37.67
N GLU A 753 -34.26 -16.44 37.61
CA GLU A 753 -34.97 -15.63 38.61
C GLU A 753 -34.35 -15.62 40.02
N ASN A 754 -33.09 -16.01 40.17
CA ASN A 754 -32.43 -15.99 41.48
C ASN A 754 -31.84 -14.61 41.80
N THR A 755 -31.95 -14.19 43.06
CA THR A 755 -31.28 -13.00 43.59
C THR A 755 -30.28 -13.42 44.67
N ALA A 756 -28.99 -13.20 44.45
CA ALA A 756 -27.89 -13.49 45.36
C ALA A 756 -27.07 -12.21 45.62
N VAL A 757 -27.11 -11.71 46.85
CA VAL A 757 -26.38 -10.48 47.25
C VAL A 757 -25.50 -10.79 48.47
N GLY A 758 -24.19 -10.83 48.25
CA GLY A 758 -23.18 -11.18 49.25
C GLY A 758 -22.14 -12.13 48.70
N PHE A 759 -20.93 -12.12 49.27
CA PHE A 759 -19.88 -13.08 48.92
C PHE A 759 -20.37 -14.51 49.11
N GLN A 760 -20.28 -15.32 48.05
CA GLN A 760 -20.75 -16.71 48.01
C GLN A 760 -22.24 -16.93 48.37
N ALA A 761 -23.11 -15.92 48.22
CA ALA A 761 -24.55 -16.12 48.29
C ALA A 761 -25.02 -17.07 47.16
N LEU A 762 -25.87 -18.06 47.46
CA LEU A 762 -26.31 -19.12 46.53
C LEU A 762 -25.17 -19.85 45.77
N TYR A 763 -23.96 -19.95 46.36
CA TYR A 763 -22.77 -20.50 45.69
C TYR A 763 -22.98 -21.86 45.01
N SER A 764 -23.67 -22.80 45.67
CA SER A 764 -23.87 -24.17 45.18
C SER A 764 -25.11 -24.35 44.30
N ASN A 765 -25.88 -23.29 44.03
CA ASN A 765 -27.09 -23.40 43.23
C ASN A 765 -26.74 -23.86 41.82
N THR A 766 -27.52 -24.76 41.23
CA THR A 766 -27.28 -25.29 39.87
C THR A 766 -28.52 -25.10 38.99
N THR A 767 -29.66 -25.63 39.43
CA THR A 767 -30.95 -25.62 38.72
C THR A 767 -32.09 -25.01 39.54
N GLY A 768 -31.83 -24.67 40.81
CA GLY A 768 -32.83 -24.07 41.70
C GLY A 768 -33.23 -22.66 41.26
N ALA A 769 -34.51 -22.46 40.95
CA ALA A 769 -35.04 -21.20 40.42
C ALA A 769 -35.77 -20.37 41.47
N SER A 770 -35.90 -19.07 41.20
CA SER A 770 -36.72 -18.12 41.97
C SER A 770 -36.33 -18.03 43.46
N ASN A 771 -35.04 -18.23 43.79
CA ASN A 771 -34.52 -18.12 45.16
C ASN A 771 -33.95 -16.72 45.44
N VAL A 772 -34.16 -16.22 46.66
CA VAL A 772 -33.55 -14.99 47.19
C VAL A 772 -32.56 -15.37 48.30
N ALA A 773 -31.32 -14.88 48.20
CA ALA A 773 -30.30 -15.02 49.24
C ALA A 773 -29.54 -13.70 49.45
N VAL A 774 -29.57 -13.18 50.68
CA VAL A 774 -28.94 -11.89 51.03
C VAL A 774 -28.08 -12.05 52.28
N GLY A 775 -26.77 -11.90 52.13
CA GLY A 775 -25.77 -12.04 53.19
C GLY A 775 -24.54 -12.84 52.75
N TYR A 776 -23.43 -12.70 53.49
CA TYR A 776 -22.24 -13.53 53.32
C TYR A 776 -22.62 -15.01 53.46
N ARG A 777 -22.41 -15.82 52.42
CA ARG A 777 -22.77 -17.25 52.37
C ARG A 777 -24.25 -17.56 52.67
N ALA A 778 -25.16 -16.61 52.47
CA ALA A 778 -26.59 -16.86 52.56
C ALA A 778 -27.01 -17.90 51.50
N GLY A 779 -27.71 -18.96 51.92
CA GLY A 779 -28.17 -20.03 51.03
C GLY A 779 -27.05 -20.83 50.35
N PHE A 780 -25.82 -20.79 50.89
CA PHE A 780 -24.60 -21.33 50.25
C PHE A 780 -24.74 -22.76 49.71
N LEU A 781 -25.51 -23.62 50.39
CA LEU A 781 -25.69 -25.05 50.08
C LEU A 781 -26.91 -25.38 49.22
N ILE A 782 -27.80 -24.42 48.89
CA ILE A 782 -28.94 -24.69 47.97
C ILE A 782 -28.37 -25.19 46.64
N THR A 783 -28.92 -26.28 46.10
CA THR A 783 -28.47 -26.89 44.83
C THR A 783 -29.55 -26.89 43.75
N THR A 784 -30.71 -27.45 44.06
CA THR A 784 -31.85 -27.56 43.13
C THR A 784 -33.16 -27.03 43.74
N GLY A 785 -33.13 -26.58 45.00
CA GLY A 785 -34.31 -26.05 45.68
C GLY A 785 -34.84 -24.77 45.04
N THR A 786 -36.14 -24.54 45.14
CA THR A 786 -36.81 -23.42 44.45
C THR A 786 -37.63 -22.56 45.40
N ASN A 787 -37.91 -21.31 45.02
CA ASN A 787 -38.80 -20.43 45.77
C ASN A 787 -38.37 -20.24 47.25
N LYS A 788 -37.06 -20.25 47.54
CA LYS A 788 -36.53 -20.05 48.89
C LYS A 788 -36.16 -18.60 49.16
N THR A 789 -36.26 -18.16 50.41
CA THR A 789 -35.81 -16.84 50.85
C THR A 789 -34.86 -17.01 52.03
N VAL A 790 -33.59 -16.62 51.88
CA VAL A 790 -32.54 -16.84 52.89
C VAL A 790 -31.79 -15.55 53.19
N ILE A 791 -32.00 -14.98 54.37
CA ILE A 791 -31.48 -13.65 54.73
C ILE A 791 -30.67 -13.72 56.02
N GLY A 792 -29.39 -13.33 55.94
CA GLY A 792 -28.48 -13.20 57.07
C GLY A 792 -27.09 -13.78 56.83
N TYR A 793 -26.15 -13.45 57.72
CA TYR A 793 -24.79 -13.99 57.69
C TYR A 793 -24.82 -15.52 57.87
N SER A 794 -24.30 -16.26 56.89
CA SER A 794 -24.23 -17.73 56.88
C SER A 794 -25.58 -18.42 57.16
N ALA A 795 -26.70 -17.79 56.82
CA ALA A 795 -28.02 -18.39 56.92
C ALA A 795 -28.13 -19.58 55.94
N ALA A 796 -28.60 -20.73 56.42
CA ALA A 796 -28.64 -21.98 55.69
C ALA A 796 -30.06 -22.57 55.65
N VAL A 797 -30.31 -23.45 54.69
CA VAL A 797 -31.59 -24.15 54.52
C VAL A 797 -31.51 -25.56 55.08
N GLY A 798 -32.61 -26.06 55.64
CA GLY A 798 -32.75 -27.45 56.07
C GLY A 798 -32.91 -28.40 54.88
N SER A 799 -33.45 -27.93 53.75
CA SER A 799 -33.53 -28.71 52.51
C SER A 799 -32.87 -27.99 51.34
N VAL A 800 -31.77 -28.55 50.82
CA VAL A 800 -31.03 -27.96 49.68
C VAL A 800 -31.70 -28.18 48.32
N THR A 801 -32.66 -29.13 48.24
CA THR A 801 -33.40 -29.51 47.03
C THR A 801 -34.90 -29.22 47.08
N GLY A 802 -35.48 -29.01 48.27
CA GLY A 802 -36.91 -28.74 48.46
C GLY A 802 -37.32 -27.30 48.13
N SER A 803 -38.61 -26.98 48.25
CA SER A 803 -39.17 -25.68 47.86
C SER A 803 -39.74 -24.87 49.03
N HIS A 804 -40.07 -23.61 48.79
CA HIS A 804 -40.81 -22.71 49.69
C HIS A 804 -40.24 -22.65 51.13
N GLU A 805 -38.92 -22.52 51.25
CA GLU A 805 -38.27 -22.43 52.56
C GLU A 805 -37.80 -21.00 52.82
N ILE A 806 -38.24 -20.41 53.92
CA ILE A 806 -37.89 -19.06 54.35
C ILE A 806 -37.01 -19.16 55.59
N VAL A 807 -35.81 -18.58 55.57
CA VAL A 807 -34.84 -18.58 56.67
C VAL A 807 -34.32 -17.17 56.89
N ILE A 808 -34.55 -16.59 58.07
CA ILE A 808 -34.14 -15.21 58.40
C ILE A 808 -33.43 -15.17 59.75
N GLY A 809 -32.10 -14.95 59.74
CA GLY A 809 -31.29 -14.85 60.95
C GLY A 809 -29.79 -15.02 60.70
N SER A 810 -28.96 -14.75 61.71
CA SER A 810 -27.50 -14.91 61.62
C SER A 810 -27.07 -16.30 62.10
N GLY A 811 -26.41 -17.07 61.23
CA GLY A 811 -25.89 -18.41 61.54
C GLY A 811 -26.95 -19.46 61.85
N ILE A 812 -28.19 -19.27 61.36
CA ILE A 812 -29.30 -20.20 61.57
C ILE A 812 -29.52 -21.14 60.38
N THR A 813 -30.10 -22.31 60.63
CA THR A 813 -30.51 -23.27 59.61
C THR A 813 -32.02 -23.45 59.63
N GLY A 814 -32.65 -23.42 58.45
CA GLY A 814 -34.08 -23.72 58.27
C GLY A 814 -34.46 -25.17 58.60
N GLN A 815 -35.76 -25.45 58.68
CA GLN A 815 -36.29 -26.77 59.05
C GLN A 815 -36.63 -27.68 57.85
N GLY A 816 -36.52 -27.19 56.61
CA GLY A 816 -36.81 -27.97 55.39
C GLY A 816 -37.82 -27.31 54.45
N ALA A 817 -38.31 -28.08 53.48
CA ALA A 817 -39.29 -27.60 52.51
C ALA A 817 -40.60 -27.16 53.19
N ASP A 818 -41.23 -26.12 52.66
CA ASP A 818 -42.48 -25.54 53.18
C ASP A 818 -42.38 -25.09 54.65
N TYR A 819 -41.20 -24.67 55.12
CA TYR A 819 -41.01 -24.04 56.43
C TYR A 819 -40.61 -22.58 56.33
N PHE A 820 -41.16 -21.75 57.22
CA PHE A 820 -40.53 -20.51 57.66
C PHE A 820 -39.75 -20.77 58.95
N THR A 821 -38.52 -20.24 59.07
CA THR A 821 -37.66 -20.33 60.26
C THR A 821 -36.98 -18.97 60.50
N PHE A 822 -37.02 -18.46 61.73
CA PHE A 822 -36.35 -17.21 62.10
C PHE A 822 -35.88 -17.24 63.56
N GLY A 823 -35.11 -16.21 63.95
CA GLY A 823 -34.63 -16.02 65.31
C GLY A 823 -33.10 -16.04 65.40
N SER A 824 -32.58 -16.62 66.47
CA SER A 824 -31.14 -16.80 66.69
C SER A 824 -30.79 -18.28 66.78
N SER A 825 -29.50 -18.61 66.69
CA SER A 825 -29.02 -19.98 66.90
C SER A 825 -29.37 -20.56 68.28
N GLY A 826 -29.72 -19.72 69.26
CA GLY A 826 -30.19 -20.13 70.58
C GLY A 826 -31.71 -20.11 70.78
N ASN A 827 -32.49 -19.52 69.86
CA ASN A 827 -33.95 -19.51 69.90
C ASN A 827 -34.52 -19.41 68.48
N LEU A 828 -34.89 -20.55 67.91
CA LEU A 828 -35.51 -20.65 66.59
C LEU A 828 -37.03 -20.78 66.71
N VAL A 829 -37.73 -19.88 66.05
CA VAL A 829 -39.18 -19.96 65.83
C VAL A 829 -39.40 -20.36 64.38
N TYR A 830 -40.28 -21.33 64.14
CA TYR A 830 -40.59 -21.80 62.79
C TYR A 830 -42.10 -21.98 62.57
N ASN A 831 -42.49 -22.33 61.35
CA ASN A 831 -43.86 -22.62 60.94
C ASN A 831 -43.84 -23.52 59.70
N GLN A 832 -44.77 -24.48 59.57
CA GLN A 832 -44.86 -25.41 58.43
C GLN A 832 -46.14 -25.15 57.63
N PHE A 833 -46.03 -24.92 56.32
CA PHE A 833 -47.14 -24.46 55.47
C PHE A 833 -48.10 -25.57 55.01
N THR A 834 -47.65 -26.82 55.00
CA THR A 834 -48.43 -27.99 54.53
C THR A 834 -49.12 -28.75 55.66
N ALA A 835 -48.78 -28.44 56.91
CA ALA A 835 -49.60 -28.76 58.05
C ALA A 835 -50.70 -27.67 58.21
N ASN A 836 -51.68 -27.96 59.05
CA ASN A 836 -52.65 -26.98 59.50
C ASN A 836 -51.88 -25.87 60.29
N ALA A 837 -52.31 -24.60 60.29
CA ALA A 837 -51.51 -23.50 60.88
C ALA A 837 -52.33 -22.34 61.47
N THR A 838 -52.02 -21.66 62.60
CA THR A 838 -51.08 -21.79 63.75
C THR A 838 -49.82 -22.67 63.59
N PHE A 839 -49.43 -23.47 64.59
CA PHE A 839 -48.93 -24.82 64.35
C PHE A 839 -50.12 -25.77 64.57
N THR A 840 -51.09 -25.75 63.67
CA THR A 840 -52.32 -26.50 63.86
C THR A 840 -52.06 -27.97 63.49
N ARG A 841 -52.80 -28.91 64.08
CA ARG A 841 -52.52 -30.35 63.98
C ARG A 841 -53.64 -31.12 63.28
N SER A 842 -53.29 -32.27 62.69
CA SER A 842 -54.25 -33.23 62.13
C SER A 842 -55.07 -33.91 63.25
N SER A 843 -56.37 -34.15 63.03
CA SER A 843 -57.31 -34.60 64.09
C SER A 843 -58.40 -35.58 63.60
N ASP A 844 -58.07 -36.43 62.63
CA ASP A 844 -58.99 -37.43 62.02
C ASP A 844 -59.55 -38.45 63.04
N GLU A 845 -60.80 -38.87 62.88
CA GLU A 845 -61.48 -39.83 63.76
C GLU A 845 -60.83 -41.22 63.73
N ARG A 846 -60.32 -41.65 62.57
CA ARG A 846 -59.71 -42.98 62.35
C ARG A 846 -58.40 -43.19 63.14
N LEU A 847 -57.93 -42.17 63.85
CA LEU A 847 -56.68 -42.15 64.61
C LEU A 847 -56.90 -42.17 66.14
N LYS A 848 -58.11 -42.49 66.64
CA LYS A 848 -58.49 -42.37 68.06
C LYS A 848 -59.27 -43.61 68.56
N THR A 849 -59.17 -43.92 69.87
CA THR A 849 -59.96 -44.95 70.59
C THR A 849 -60.20 -44.50 72.04
N ASP A 850 -60.97 -45.27 72.83
CA ASP A 850 -61.42 -44.90 74.18
C ASP A 850 -62.07 -43.50 74.23
N ILE A 851 -62.73 -43.12 73.13
CA ILE A 851 -63.28 -41.78 72.87
C ILE A 851 -64.46 -41.54 73.82
N LYS A 852 -64.14 -41.04 75.00
CA LYS A 852 -65.08 -40.64 76.05
C LYS A 852 -65.30 -39.14 75.99
N ASN A 853 -66.47 -38.69 76.45
CA ASN A 853 -66.71 -37.27 76.65
C ASN A 853 -65.77 -36.73 77.73
N ALA A 854 -65.05 -35.64 77.44
CA ALA A 854 -64.25 -34.95 78.44
C ALA A 854 -65.14 -34.47 79.60
N ASN A 855 -64.67 -34.62 80.85
CA ASN A 855 -65.34 -34.09 82.04
C ASN A 855 -65.01 -32.61 82.30
N ILE A 856 -63.91 -32.11 81.73
CA ILE A 856 -63.49 -30.72 81.86
C ILE A 856 -64.31 -29.82 80.91
N GLY A 857 -65.25 -29.07 81.49
CA GLY A 857 -66.24 -28.29 80.77
C GLY A 857 -66.65 -27.01 81.49
N LEU A 858 -67.95 -26.74 81.56
CA LEU A 858 -68.53 -25.51 82.08
C LEU A 858 -68.15 -25.25 83.55
N GLU A 859 -68.11 -26.28 84.38
CA GLU A 859 -67.75 -26.14 85.79
C GLU A 859 -66.28 -25.72 85.97
N PHE A 860 -65.36 -26.31 85.21
CA PHE A 860 -63.97 -25.86 85.17
C PHE A 860 -63.85 -24.43 84.65
N ILE A 861 -64.43 -24.13 83.47
CA ILE A 861 -64.34 -22.80 82.85
C ILE A 861 -64.89 -21.69 83.76
N LYS A 862 -65.93 -21.97 84.56
CA LYS A 862 -66.47 -21.04 85.57
C LYS A 862 -65.51 -20.78 86.75
N ASN A 863 -64.58 -21.69 87.02
CA ASN A 863 -63.60 -21.57 88.10
C ASN A 863 -62.23 -21.03 87.63
N VAL A 864 -61.92 -21.05 86.33
CA VAL A 864 -60.73 -20.38 85.80
C VAL A 864 -60.94 -18.86 85.82
N ARG A 865 -59.92 -18.11 86.24
CA ARG A 865 -59.93 -16.64 86.25
C ARG A 865 -59.07 -16.05 85.12
N PRO A 866 -59.67 -15.52 84.04
CA PRO A 866 -58.97 -14.64 83.11
C PRO A 866 -58.44 -13.39 83.84
N VAL A 867 -57.24 -12.95 83.48
CA VAL A 867 -56.59 -11.76 84.06
C VAL A 867 -55.93 -10.91 82.99
N SER A 868 -55.66 -9.66 83.35
CA SER A 868 -54.74 -8.77 82.64
C SER A 868 -53.52 -8.54 83.54
N TYR A 869 -52.31 -8.59 82.99
CA TYR A 869 -51.05 -8.44 83.73
C TYR A 869 -50.00 -7.76 82.86
N LYS A 870 -49.05 -7.06 83.48
CA LYS A 870 -47.83 -6.57 82.82
C LYS A 870 -46.66 -7.47 83.21
N TRP A 871 -45.57 -7.45 82.44
CA TRP A 871 -44.30 -7.93 82.96
C TRP A 871 -43.85 -7.05 84.12
N LYS A 872 -43.13 -7.64 85.08
CA LYS A 872 -42.38 -6.86 86.06
C LYS A 872 -41.12 -6.30 85.41
N PRO A 873 -40.58 -5.16 85.88
CA PRO A 873 -39.19 -4.80 85.62
C PRO A 873 -38.28 -5.98 85.95
N SER A 874 -37.23 -6.20 85.13
CA SER A 874 -36.26 -7.26 85.42
C SER A 874 -35.71 -7.14 86.85
N TYR A 875 -35.45 -5.92 87.34
CA TYR A 875 -34.96 -5.66 88.69
C TYR A 875 -36.02 -5.84 89.81
N GLU A 876 -37.31 -6.06 89.51
CA GLU A 876 -38.38 -6.36 90.48
C GLU A 876 -38.84 -7.82 90.48
N VAL A 877 -38.28 -8.62 89.56
CA VAL A 877 -38.36 -10.07 89.66
C VAL A 877 -37.59 -10.49 90.94
N PRO A 878 -38.12 -11.42 91.75
CA PRO A 878 -37.36 -11.92 92.91
C PRO A 878 -35.99 -12.48 92.48
N GLN A 879 -34.91 -12.14 93.19
CA GLN A 879 -33.53 -12.47 92.76
C GLN A 879 -33.27 -13.98 92.69
N GLU A 880 -34.06 -14.81 93.37
CA GLU A 880 -34.07 -16.27 93.21
C GLU A 880 -34.44 -16.73 91.78
N LEU A 881 -35.14 -15.90 90.99
CA LEU A 881 -35.44 -16.11 89.57
C LEU A 881 -34.41 -15.38 88.67
N PHE A 882 -33.12 -15.60 88.95
CA PHE A 882 -31.98 -14.89 88.37
C PHE A 882 -31.90 -14.86 86.83
N MET A 883 -32.61 -15.75 86.12
CA MET A 883 -32.67 -15.76 84.65
C MET A 883 -33.57 -14.67 84.06
N HIS A 884 -34.53 -14.19 84.85
CA HIS A 884 -35.46 -13.11 84.48
C HIS A 884 -35.15 -11.81 85.24
N TYR A 885 -34.34 -11.90 86.30
CA TYR A 885 -33.75 -10.75 86.97
C TYR A 885 -32.58 -10.17 86.17
N ASN A 886 -32.52 -8.84 86.09
CA ASN A 886 -31.40 -8.08 85.56
C ASN A 886 -31.38 -6.72 86.26
N GLU A 887 -30.20 -6.21 86.59
CA GLU A 887 -30.01 -4.90 87.23
C GLU A 887 -30.54 -3.77 86.33
N GLU A 888 -30.41 -3.93 85.00
CA GLU A 888 -31.06 -3.08 84.00
C GLU A 888 -32.28 -3.79 83.41
N ASN A 889 -33.42 -3.09 83.39
CA ASN A 889 -34.66 -3.65 82.87
C ASN A 889 -34.58 -4.00 81.37
N GLN A 890 -34.73 -5.29 81.05
CA GLN A 890 -34.78 -5.81 79.68
C GLN A 890 -36.21 -6.06 79.18
N MET A 891 -37.22 -5.93 80.05
CA MET A 891 -38.62 -6.22 79.74
C MET A 891 -39.38 -4.97 79.31
N ASP A 892 -40.28 -5.10 78.34
CA ASP A 892 -41.25 -4.05 78.05
C ASP A 892 -42.35 -4.06 79.13
N LEU A 893 -42.46 -2.95 79.85
CA LEU A 893 -43.35 -2.78 81.00
C LEU A 893 -44.64 -2.06 80.65
N ASP A 894 -44.75 -1.52 79.44
CA ASP A 894 -45.96 -0.85 78.98
C ASP A 894 -46.96 -1.82 78.35
N VAL A 895 -46.46 -2.94 77.83
CA VAL A 895 -47.28 -4.05 77.31
C VAL A 895 -48.12 -4.73 78.40
N VAL A 896 -49.43 -4.46 78.38
CA VAL A 896 -50.43 -5.26 79.10
C VAL A 896 -50.74 -6.53 78.30
N MET A 897 -50.53 -7.68 78.92
CA MET A 897 -50.92 -8.98 78.40
C MET A 897 -52.24 -9.44 79.02
N HIS A 898 -53.03 -10.15 78.22
CA HIS A 898 -54.20 -10.88 78.68
C HIS A 898 -53.93 -12.38 78.66
N GLY A 899 -54.45 -13.09 79.67
CA GLY A 899 -54.24 -14.52 79.80
C GLY A 899 -54.71 -15.02 81.16
N PHE A 900 -53.95 -15.95 81.73
CA PHE A 900 -54.28 -16.62 82.97
C PHE A 900 -53.04 -16.67 83.87
N ILE A 901 -53.22 -16.45 85.18
CA ILE A 901 -52.19 -16.81 86.15
C ILE A 901 -52.22 -18.32 86.31
N ALA A 902 -51.12 -18.98 85.99
CA ALA A 902 -51.03 -20.43 85.96
C ALA A 902 -51.48 -21.09 87.29
N GLN A 903 -51.08 -20.53 88.43
CA GLN A 903 -51.48 -20.98 89.76
C GLN A 903 -53.01 -21.03 89.94
N ASN A 904 -53.77 -20.10 89.33
CA ASN A 904 -55.24 -20.13 89.40
C ASN A 904 -55.85 -21.18 88.47
N VAL A 905 -55.24 -21.47 87.32
CA VAL A 905 -55.69 -22.56 86.44
C VAL A 905 -55.54 -23.90 87.16
N LYS A 906 -54.43 -24.11 87.89
CA LYS A 906 -54.22 -25.30 88.73
C LYS A 906 -55.31 -25.47 89.79
N GLN A 907 -55.60 -24.40 90.54
CA GLN A 907 -56.64 -24.42 91.59
C GLN A 907 -58.03 -24.76 91.02
N ALA A 908 -58.37 -24.26 89.83
CA ALA A 908 -59.63 -24.56 89.16
C ALA A 908 -59.76 -26.04 88.75
N LEU A 909 -58.65 -26.69 88.35
CA LEU A 909 -58.62 -28.14 88.06
C LEU A 909 -58.89 -28.95 89.33
N GLU A 910 -58.15 -28.66 90.40
CA GLU A 910 -58.25 -29.37 91.70
C GLU A 910 -59.64 -29.23 92.32
N ALA A 911 -60.20 -28.01 92.35
CA ALA A 911 -61.50 -27.72 92.97
C ALA A 911 -62.70 -28.39 92.26
N THR A 912 -62.59 -28.65 90.95
CA THR A 912 -63.65 -29.27 90.14
C THR A 912 -63.42 -30.76 89.88
N ASN A 913 -62.34 -31.33 90.44
CA ASN A 913 -61.88 -32.69 90.14
C ASN A 913 -61.74 -32.95 88.61
N SER A 914 -61.35 -31.92 87.85
CA SER A 914 -61.25 -31.95 86.39
C SER A 914 -59.91 -32.45 85.88
N GLU A 915 -59.91 -33.15 84.76
CA GLU A 915 -58.71 -33.65 84.09
C GLU A 915 -57.91 -32.51 83.41
N ASN A 916 -56.61 -32.38 83.73
CA ASN A 916 -55.76 -31.35 83.09
C ASN A 916 -55.48 -31.67 81.61
N CYS A 917 -56.29 -31.10 80.72
CA CYS A 917 -56.11 -31.20 79.26
C CYS A 917 -54.94 -30.36 78.69
N GLY A 918 -53.90 -30.07 79.47
CA GLY A 918 -52.71 -29.31 79.03
C GLY A 918 -52.83 -27.79 79.12
N VAL A 919 -53.85 -27.28 79.80
CA VAL A 919 -54.10 -25.84 80.02
C VAL A 919 -53.14 -25.20 81.02
N TRP A 920 -52.56 -26.00 81.92
CA TRP A 920 -51.61 -25.57 82.95
C TRP A 920 -50.36 -26.46 82.99
N VAL A 921 -49.19 -25.85 83.23
CA VAL A 921 -47.89 -26.52 83.38
C VAL A 921 -46.98 -25.80 84.37
N THR A 922 -46.06 -26.51 85.02
CA THR A 922 -44.92 -25.92 85.76
C THR A 922 -43.68 -25.91 84.87
N GLU A 923 -42.97 -24.80 84.84
CA GLU A 923 -41.72 -24.63 84.07
C GLU A 923 -40.49 -25.06 84.87
N ARG A 924 -39.33 -25.12 84.20
CA ARG A 924 -38.10 -25.72 84.76
C ARG A 924 -37.49 -24.93 85.92
N ASP A 925 -37.66 -23.61 85.93
CA ASP A 925 -37.16 -22.69 86.98
C ASP A 925 -38.14 -22.58 88.16
N GLY A 926 -39.21 -23.36 88.19
CA GLY A 926 -40.25 -23.32 89.22
C GLY A 926 -41.35 -22.29 88.97
N THR A 927 -41.22 -21.46 87.91
CA THR A 927 -42.35 -20.66 87.42
C THR A 927 -43.43 -21.56 86.81
N GLN A 928 -44.57 -21.00 86.41
CA GLN A 928 -45.71 -21.78 85.91
C GLN A 928 -46.32 -21.11 84.69
N GLY A 929 -46.60 -21.91 83.66
CA GLY A 929 -47.06 -21.49 82.35
C GLY A 929 -48.50 -21.92 82.04
N VAL A 930 -49.07 -21.34 80.99
CA VAL A 930 -50.41 -21.67 80.49
C VAL A 930 -50.41 -21.80 78.97
N SER A 931 -50.93 -22.92 78.46
CA SER A 931 -51.06 -23.12 77.02
C SER A 931 -52.40 -22.58 76.53
N ARG A 932 -52.37 -21.40 75.91
CA ARG A 932 -53.59 -20.67 75.49
C ARG A 932 -54.44 -21.45 74.49
N GLU A 933 -53.82 -22.22 73.59
CA GLU A 933 -54.51 -23.04 72.59
C GLU A 933 -55.28 -24.21 73.24
N MET A 934 -54.79 -24.78 74.34
CA MET A 934 -55.42 -25.93 74.99
C MET A 934 -56.75 -25.60 75.67
N PHE A 935 -57.05 -24.32 75.92
CA PHE A 935 -58.35 -23.89 76.44
C PHE A 935 -59.51 -24.08 75.44
N ILE A 936 -59.22 -24.30 74.15
CA ILE A 936 -60.25 -24.53 73.12
C ILE A 936 -61.13 -25.74 73.48
N VAL A 937 -60.54 -26.83 73.98
CA VAL A 937 -61.27 -28.07 74.32
C VAL A 937 -62.30 -27.86 75.45
N PRO A 938 -61.93 -27.37 76.65
CA PRO A 938 -62.88 -27.14 77.72
C PRO A 938 -63.87 -26.00 77.40
N LEU A 939 -63.50 -25.02 76.56
CA LEU A 939 -64.44 -24.02 76.06
C LEU A 939 -65.52 -24.64 75.16
N VAL A 940 -65.15 -25.53 74.22
CA VAL A 940 -66.12 -26.25 73.37
C VAL A 940 -67.07 -27.09 74.24
N LYS A 941 -66.55 -27.81 75.24
CA LYS A 941 -67.36 -28.61 76.16
C LYS A 941 -68.29 -27.74 77.02
N ALA A 942 -67.79 -26.61 77.54
CA ALA A 942 -68.59 -25.65 78.29
C ALA A 942 -69.75 -25.08 77.46
N VAL A 943 -69.53 -24.78 76.17
CA VAL A 943 -70.58 -24.31 75.25
C VAL A 943 -71.64 -25.38 75.01
N GLN A 944 -71.26 -26.65 74.86
CA GLN A 944 -72.22 -27.77 74.72
C GLN A 944 -73.12 -27.88 75.96
N GLU A 945 -72.53 -27.84 77.15
CA GLU A 945 -73.26 -27.96 78.43
C GLU A 945 -74.17 -26.76 78.70
N LEU A 946 -73.68 -25.54 78.43
CA LEU A 946 -74.48 -24.33 78.56
C LEU A 946 -75.66 -24.32 77.58
N SER A 947 -75.45 -24.80 76.35
CA SER A 947 -76.52 -24.91 75.35
C SER A 947 -77.62 -25.88 75.79
N ALA A 948 -77.25 -27.03 76.37
CA ALA A 948 -78.22 -27.99 76.91
C ALA A 948 -79.04 -27.40 78.07
N GLN A 949 -78.42 -26.62 78.96
CA GLN A 949 -79.12 -25.91 80.04
C GLN A 949 -80.10 -24.86 79.50
N VAL A 950 -79.74 -24.13 78.43
CA VAL A 950 -80.63 -23.15 77.78
C VAL A 950 -81.84 -23.80 77.13
N GLU A 951 -81.69 -24.94 76.45
CA GLU A 951 -82.83 -25.65 75.87
C GLU A 951 -83.76 -26.26 76.94
N ALA A 952 -83.20 -26.76 78.05
CA ALA A 952 -84.00 -27.21 79.19
C ALA A 952 -84.84 -26.05 79.78
N LEU A 953 -84.23 -24.87 79.99
CA LEU A 953 -84.94 -23.68 80.45
C LEU A 953 -86.02 -23.21 79.46
N LYS A 954 -85.77 -23.30 78.14
CA LYS A 954 -86.79 -22.99 77.12
C LYS A 954 -87.98 -23.96 77.18
N ALA A 955 -87.73 -25.25 77.35
CA ALA A 955 -88.77 -26.27 77.46
C ALA A 955 -89.61 -26.10 78.74
N GLU A 956 -88.97 -25.77 79.87
CA GLU A 956 -89.64 -25.41 81.11
C GLU A 956 -90.50 -24.14 80.91
N ILE A 957 -89.96 -23.10 80.28
CA ILE A 957 -90.70 -21.87 79.96
C ILE A 957 -91.87 -22.13 79.00
N ALA A 958 -91.76 -23.05 78.04
CA ALA A 958 -92.86 -23.45 77.17
C ALA A 958 -93.97 -24.18 77.95
N THR A 959 -93.58 -25.12 78.80
CA THR A 959 -94.48 -25.85 79.71
C THR A 959 -95.23 -24.89 80.64
N LEU A 960 -94.54 -23.89 81.20
CA LEU A 960 -95.11 -22.83 82.04
C LEU A 960 -96.00 -21.84 81.27
N LYS A 961 -95.92 -21.79 79.93
CA LYS A 961 -96.71 -20.90 79.06
C LYS A 961 -97.91 -21.56 78.39
N GLY A 962 -98.05 -22.88 78.47
CA GLY A 962 -99.22 -23.61 77.98
C GLY A 962 -99.37 -23.63 76.44
N ALA A 963 -98.24 -23.75 75.73
CA ALA A 963 -98.17 -23.93 74.27
C ALA A 963 -97.67 -25.33 73.92
#